data_AF-A0A945GF06-F1
#
_entry.id   AF-A0A945GF06-F1
#
_cell.length_a   1.000
_cell.length_b   1.000
_cell.length_c   1.000
_cell.angle_alpha   90.00
_cell.angle_beta   90.00
_cell.angle_gamma   90.00
#
_symmetry.space_group_name_H-M   'P 1'
#
loop_
_entity.id
_entity.type
_entity.pdbx_description
1 polymer ?
#
loop_
_entity_poly.entity_id
_entity_poly.type
_entity_poly.pdbx_seq_one_letter_code
_entity_poly.pdbx_strand_id
1 'polypeptide(L)'
;MSNTGLYSQKKSKKNSVSFDKVLHESVEYREIGPFRGGRSSAVVGVPGNPNLFYFGATGGGIWKTENGGETYENISDGFFGGSIGAIAIAKDDPNVIYVGGGEVTIRGNVSSGYGVFKSVDAGKTWSFSGLPNSRHIPRIVIDPSNNDIVYAAVMGNLYKPTEDRGVYKSIDGGATWKKVLYANNLSGAFEIVLDPNNSRVLYASTWRVQRTPSSLSSGGDGSDLWKSIDNGENWTKISTNSGFPSGILGVIGVTVSPVNSERVWAIVENQEKGGVYRSDDGGKNWMYTNSSRSLRQRAWYYSKIYADTQDIDGVYVMNVAYHYSDDGGKTFKSSYAPHGDHHDLWIAPEDNNRLIIGDDGGAQVSYDKGKTWSTYYNQPTAQYYRVTTDNSFPYRIYVAQQDNSTQRVRHRSLGYNIGDDDWESTAGGESGHIAIDPNNNEIVYGGSYLGFLERRNHEKQTSRTINVWPITTLGEGAEAMKYRFNWNFPIAFSKHDASKLYTFSNQVHLSTDEGQSWETISPDLTRNDKSKLVSSGGPITQDNTGVEYYATIFAVDESPIQEGLMWVGSDDGMIHLTKDSGETWENVTPKKIPEWLMINSIDASSFDTGTAYVAGTRYKLGDFTPYLYVTEDYGKNWKLITSGIDDEHFTRVLRADKSNKNILYAGTETGMYISYDKGTSWNKFQKNLPIVPITDLTIKDNSLIVATQGRSIWMLDDLTVIHQLSSSVDEEKLYKPKDSYRMRGSGGRKSLTAGTNLPNGVIIHYFLPSFDNESDEVKLSIHSKDGSLIKEFSNKSKENLMKVEKGGNSFVWNMKYPGAKRLDKMVLWGADFSGAKAVPGDYIVKLKVNEKELTQDFTIHKDPTSEGSIEDIKAQFEFVNEINGVVADAHNAIENIRKIKNDLNKFQSDYADNESAKNLINESKLIFESIDIIENELYQTKNQSNQDPLNYGVKLTNNLGNLNSAFRGGDFGPTDQDIMVKNELIKKVNIQLEKYNSIISEDIPEFNSKFKNLELDYLNVFM
;
A
#
# COMPACT_ATOMS: atom_id res chain seq x y z
N MET A 1 34.38 -7.97 31.06
CA MET A 1 35.53 -8.67 30.43
C MET A 1 35.07 -9.19 29.09
N SER A 2 35.60 -8.57 28.03
CA SER A 2 35.22 -8.73 26.63
C SER A 2 36.08 -9.80 25.96
N ASN A 3 35.45 -10.88 25.51
CA ASN A 3 36.12 -11.92 24.72
C ASN A 3 35.66 -11.80 23.26
N THR A 4 36.22 -10.83 22.54
CA THR A 4 36.07 -10.66 21.09
C THR A 4 37.04 -11.58 20.37
N GLY A 5 36.62 -12.83 20.16
CA GLY A 5 37.32 -13.77 19.29
C GLY A 5 37.21 -13.35 17.82
N LEU A 6 38.33 -12.87 17.28
CA LEU A 6 38.57 -12.50 15.89
C LEU A 6 38.06 -13.53 14.86
N TYR A 7 37.07 -13.15 14.06
CA TYR A 7 36.88 -13.69 12.70
C TYR A 7 37.37 -12.66 11.67
N SER A 8 38.68 -12.54 11.52
CA SER A 8 39.29 -11.93 10.34
C SER A 8 39.33 -12.99 9.22
N GLN A 9 38.20 -13.28 8.59
CA GLN A 9 38.24 -13.83 7.23
C GLN A 9 38.67 -12.69 6.30
N LYS A 10 39.78 -12.90 5.56
CA LYS A 10 40.17 -12.05 4.43
C LYS A 10 38.92 -11.79 3.58
N LYS A 11 38.41 -10.55 3.55
CA LYS A 11 37.42 -10.10 2.58
C LYS A 11 38.08 -10.24 1.19
N SER A 12 37.93 -11.40 0.55
CA SER A 12 38.07 -11.41 -0.90
C SER A 12 36.97 -10.47 -1.41
N LYS A 13 37.32 -9.55 -2.32
CA LYS A 13 36.32 -8.80 -3.08
C LYS A 13 35.50 -9.85 -3.84
N LYS A 14 34.37 -10.27 -3.27
CA LYS A 14 33.38 -11.05 -4.02
C LYS A 14 32.82 -10.07 -5.04
N ASN A 15 32.94 -10.42 -6.33
CA ASN A 15 32.35 -9.63 -7.39
C ASN A 15 30.84 -9.60 -7.17
N SER A 16 30.29 -8.44 -6.82
CA SER A 16 28.85 -8.22 -6.67
C SER A 16 28.22 -8.04 -8.04
N VAL A 17 27.14 -8.74 -8.32
CA VAL A 17 26.32 -8.49 -9.52
C VAL A 17 25.26 -7.46 -9.16
N SER A 18 25.35 -6.29 -9.78
CA SER A 18 24.42 -5.18 -9.62
C SER A 18 24.16 -4.55 -10.97
N PHE A 19 22.93 -4.08 -11.18
CA PHE A 19 22.57 -3.26 -12.33
C PHE A 19 22.33 -1.82 -11.87
N ASP A 20 22.65 -0.85 -12.71
CA ASP A 20 22.35 0.54 -12.41
C ASP A 20 20.82 0.74 -12.34
N LYS A 21 20.37 1.53 -11.37
CA LYS A 21 18.95 1.78 -11.12
C LYS A 21 18.27 2.42 -12.31
N VAL A 22 19.00 3.25 -13.07
CA VAL A 22 18.47 3.96 -14.25
C VAL A 22 17.87 3.03 -15.30
N LEU A 23 18.35 1.78 -15.36
CA LEU A 23 17.87 0.77 -16.31
C LEU A 23 16.45 0.28 -16.01
N HIS A 24 16.00 0.40 -14.76
CA HIS A 24 14.68 -0.08 -14.32
C HIS A 24 13.89 1.01 -13.59
N GLU A 25 14.19 2.28 -13.83
CA GLU A 25 13.40 3.41 -13.27
C GLU A 25 11.98 3.45 -13.83
N SER A 26 11.73 2.87 -15.01
CA SER A 26 10.43 2.84 -15.69
C SER A 26 9.34 2.00 -15.01
N VAL A 27 9.68 1.17 -14.02
CA VAL A 27 8.72 0.33 -13.29
C VAL A 27 8.63 0.78 -11.84
N GLU A 28 7.43 0.91 -11.29
CA GLU A 28 7.20 1.37 -9.91
C GLU A 28 6.25 0.43 -9.18
N TYR A 29 6.35 0.40 -7.85
CA TYR A 29 5.36 -0.26 -7.02
C TYR A 29 4.06 0.54 -7.01
N ARG A 30 2.95 -0.15 -7.22
CA ARG A 30 1.59 0.39 -7.15
C ARG A 30 0.96 -0.01 -5.82
N GLU A 31 0.42 0.97 -5.09
CA GLU A 31 -0.39 0.72 -3.89
C GLU A 31 -1.76 0.17 -4.31
N ILE A 32 -2.06 -1.05 -3.87
CA ILE A 32 -3.31 -1.76 -4.18
C ILE A 32 -4.39 -1.41 -3.15
N GLY A 33 -4.00 -1.06 -1.92
CA GLY A 33 -4.92 -0.99 -0.79
C GLY A 33 -5.23 -2.39 -0.24
N PRO A 34 -6.37 -2.57 0.45
CA PRO A 34 -7.42 -1.58 0.71
C PRO A 34 -6.98 -0.39 1.57
N PHE A 35 -7.75 0.70 1.49
CA PHE A 35 -7.60 1.89 2.33
C PHE A 35 -8.30 1.66 3.67
N ARG A 36 -7.84 0.65 4.40
CA ARG A 36 -8.37 0.27 5.70
C ARG A 36 -7.29 0.43 6.77
N GLY A 37 -7.59 1.25 7.77
CA GLY A 37 -6.61 1.59 8.77
C GLY A 37 -6.17 0.38 9.61
N GLY A 38 -4.90 0.44 10.01
CA GLY A 38 -4.30 -0.41 11.03
C GLY A 38 -3.73 0.45 12.16
N ARG A 39 -3.10 -0.20 13.15
CA ARG A 39 -2.79 0.41 14.44
C ARG A 39 -2.10 1.78 14.38
N SER A 40 -2.67 2.74 15.10
CA SER A 40 -2.03 4.01 15.46
C SER A 40 -1.69 4.05 16.95
N SER A 41 -0.46 4.46 17.27
CA SER A 41 0.03 4.56 18.66
C SER A 41 0.22 5.99 19.16
N ALA A 42 0.05 6.98 18.28
CA ALA A 42 0.30 8.39 18.57
C ALA A 42 -0.67 9.26 17.78
N VAL A 43 -1.36 10.18 18.45
CA VAL A 43 -2.23 11.18 17.81
C VAL A 43 -2.04 12.55 18.43
N VAL A 44 -2.17 13.60 17.61
CA VAL A 44 -2.11 14.98 18.09
C VAL A 44 -2.89 15.91 17.17
N GLY A 45 -3.61 16.86 17.76
CA GLY A 45 -4.22 17.97 17.05
C GLY A 45 -3.41 19.26 17.20
N VAL A 46 -3.65 20.23 16.32
CA VAL A 46 -3.02 21.55 16.44
C VAL A 46 -3.99 22.55 17.11
N PRO A 47 -3.64 23.12 18.27
CA PRO A 47 -4.45 24.16 18.91
C PRO A 47 -4.71 25.34 17.97
N GLY A 48 -5.95 25.83 17.94
CA GLY A 48 -6.37 26.93 17.07
C GLY A 48 -6.60 26.55 15.60
N ASN A 49 -6.33 25.30 15.20
CA ASN A 49 -6.59 24.78 13.86
C ASN A 49 -7.56 23.59 13.96
N PRO A 50 -8.88 23.83 13.87
CA PRO A 50 -9.89 22.83 14.22
C PRO A 50 -9.84 21.55 13.37
N ASN A 51 -9.40 21.66 12.12
CA ASN A 51 -9.41 20.53 11.16
C ASN A 51 -8.04 19.86 10.96
N LEU A 52 -6.99 20.34 11.63
CA LEU A 52 -5.61 19.88 11.44
C LEU A 52 -5.20 18.89 12.53
N PHE A 53 -4.92 17.66 12.12
CA PHE A 53 -4.46 16.59 13.00
C PHE A 53 -3.37 15.75 12.34
N TYR A 54 -2.60 15.07 13.20
CA TYR A 54 -1.55 14.15 12.81
C TYR A 54 -1.71 12.84 13.57
N PHE A 55 -1.34 11.74 12.94
CA PHE A 55 -1.21 10.46 13.61
C PHE A 55 0.03 9.69 13.17
N GLY A 56 0.54 8.86 14.08
CA GLY A 56 1.65 7.96 13.87
C GLY A 56 1.14 6.53 13.74
N ALA A 57 1.45 5.88 12.62
CA ALA A 57 1.07 4.50 12.34
C ALA A 57 2.16 3.52 12.80
N THR A 58 1.75 2.29 13.11
CA THR A 58 2.67 1.16 13.31
C THR A 58 3.18 0.68 11.96
N GLY A 59 4.48 0.83 11.70
CA GLY A 59 5.15 0.61 10.42
C GLY A 59 4.79 1.60 9.30
N GLY A 60 3.76 2.42 9.47
CA GLY A 60 3.18 3.24 8.40
C GLY A 60 3.63 4.71 8.34
N GLY A 61 4.55 5.14 9.20
CA GLY A 61 5.02 6.54 9.24
C GLY A 61 4.00 7.54 9.81
N ILE A 62 4.12 8.81 9.42
CA ILE A 62 3.28 9.91 9.93
C ILE A 62 2.28 10.35 8.87
N TRP A 63 1.04 10.54 9.31
CA TRP A 63 -0.08 10.93 8.48
C TRP A 63 -0.67 12.25 8.98
N LYS A 64 -1.18 13.05 8.05
CA LYS A 64 -1.76 14.37 8.28
C LYS A 64 -3.14 14.46 7.65
N THR A 65 -4.08 15.09 8.33
CA THR A 65 -5.37 15.52 7.77
C THR A 65 -5.54 17.02 7.97
N GLU A 66 -6.12 17.70 6.98
CA GLU A 66 -6.46 19.14 7.04
C GLU A 66 -7.99 19.38 7.00
N ASN A 67 -8.78 18.31 6.95
CA ASN A 67 -10.22 18.34 6.80
C ASN A 67 -10.93 17.49 7.88
N GLY A 68 -10.31 17.34 9.05
CA GLY A 68 -10.97 16.73 10.20
C GLY A 68 -11.14 15.22 10.12
N GLY A 69 -10.23 14.51 9.42
CA GLY A 69 -10.23 13.05 9.34
C GLY A 69 -10.93 12.45 8.13
N GLU A 70 -11.38 13.27 7.17
CA GLU A 70 -12.00 12.80 5.92
C GLU A 70 -10.97 12.20 4.95
N THR A 71 -9.78 12.82 4.84
CA THR A 71 -8.65 12.28 4.08
C THR A 71 -7.34 12.46 4.82
N TYR A 72 -6.42 11.51 4.65
CA TYR A 72 -5.08 11.53 5.22
C TYR A 72 -3.99 11.41 4.15
N GLU A 73 -2.89 12.12 4.34
CA GLU A 73 -1.69 12.06 3.51
C GLU A 73 -0.47 11.70 4.36
N ASN A 74 0.40 10.83 3.84
CA ASN A 74 1.66 10.54 4.52
C ASN A 74 2.67 11.66 4.29
N ILE A 75 3.31 12.12 5.36
CA ILE A 75 4.28 13.23 5.32
C ILE A 75 5.70 12.81 5.68
N SER A 76 5.93 11.53 5.97
CA SER A 76 7.27 10.97 6.30
C SER A 76 7.94 10.24 5.13
N ASP A 77 7.16 9.81 4.14
CA ASP A 77 7.64 9.08 2.97
C ASP A 77 8.74 9.88 2.25
N GLY A 78 9.84 9.21 1.91
CA GLY A 78 11.04 9.83 1.32
C GLY A 78 12.08 10.32 2.33
N PHE A 79 11.75 10.41 3.63
CA PHE A 79 12.68 10.84 4.69
C PHE A 79 13.07 9.71 5.64
N PHE A 80 12.08 9.07 6.26
CA PHE A 80 12.26 7.93 7.18
C PHE A 80 11.00 7.06 7.19
N GLY A 81 11.04 5.94 7.92
CA GLY A 81 9.88 5.09 8.09
C GLY A 81 9.97 4.24 9.35
N GLY A 82 9.22 3.13 9.35
CA GLY A 82 9.01 2.31 10.55
C GLY A 82 7.86 2.80 11.43
N SER A 83 7.78 2.25 12.64
CA SER A 83 6.69 2.54 13.57
C SER A 83 6.88 3.87 14.28
N ILE A 84 5.78 4.56 14.56
CA ILE A 84 5.76 5.83 15.27
C ILE A 84 5.09 5.66 16.63
N GLY A 85 5.81 5.98 17.70
CA GLY A 85 5.34 5.84 19.08
C GLY A 85 4.92 7.14 19.75
N ALA A 86 5.39 8.28 19.24
CA ALA A 86 5.07 9.60 19.79
C ALA A 86 5.12 10.68 18.70
N ILE A 87 4.19 11.63 18.77
CA ILE A 87 4.21 12.88 18.00
C ILE A 87 3.92 14.02 18.96
N ALA A 88 4.77 15.04 18.96
CA ALA A 88 4.59 16.26 19.74
C ALA A 88 4.75 17.49 18.84
N ILE A 89 3.83 18.45 19.00
CA ILE A 89 3.82 19.71 18.25
C ILE A 89 4.09 20.84 19.23
N ALA A 90 5.00 21.74 18.88
CA ALA A 90 5.33 22.86 19.74
C ALA A 90 4.18 23.88 19.80
N LYS A 91 3.96 24.45 20.99
CA LYS A 91 2.87 25.41 21.23
C LYS A 91 3.22 26.83 20.77
N ASP A 92 4.49 27.21 20.90
CA ASP A 92 5.05 28.51 20.51
C ASP A 92 5.27 28.60 18.98
N ASP A 93 5.50 27.47 18.30
CA ASP A 93 5.56 27.38 16.84
C ASP A 93 5.01 26.01 16.33
N PRO A 94 3.75 25.94 15.88
CA PRO A 94 3.16 24.71 15.35
C PRO A 94 3.83 24.11 14.10
N ASN A 95 4.80 24.81 13.48
CA ASN A 95 5.62 24.21 12.41
C ASN A 95 6.67 23.24 12.95
N VAL A 96 7.02 23.35 14.24
CA VAL A 96 8.00 22.48 14.89
C VAL A 96 7.32 21.22 15.41
N ILE A 97 7.69 20.08 14.82
CA ILE A 97 7.15 18.75 15.15
C ILE A 97 8.30 17.83 15.53
N TYR A 98 8.21 17.17 16.68
CA TYR A 98 9.11 16.10 17.09
C TYR A 98 8.38 14.76 17.04
N VAL A 99 9.05 13.74 16.52
CA VAL A 99 8.49 12.39 16.39
C VAL A 99 9.44 11.36 16.95
N GLY A 100 8.91 10.48 17.80
CA GLY A 100 9.61 9.35 18.38
C GLY A 100 9.30 8.06 17.64
N GLY A 101 10.34 7.37 17.19
CA GLY A 101 10.20 6.07 16.55
C GLY A 101 9.95 4.91 17.54
N GLY A 102 9.29 3.88 17.02
CA GLY A 102 9.07 2.58 17.64
C GLY A 102 7.68 2.43 18.23
N GLU A 103 7.10 1.26 18.05
CA GLU A 103 5.76 0.95 18.55
C GLU A 103 5.77 0.83 20.09
N VAL A 104 4.70 1.32 20.73
CA VAL A 104 4.57 1.37 22.20
C VAL A 104 3.70 0.23 22.74
N THR A 105 2.82 -0.27 21.88
CA THR A 105 2.01 -1.46 22.05
C THR A 105 2.90 -2.67 21.85
N ILE A 106 3.59 -3.07 22.91
CA ILE A 106 4.67 -4.06 22.87
C ILE A 106 4.21 -5.50 22.60
N ARG A 107 3.42 -5.79 21.57
CA ARG A 107 2.95 -7.13 21.18
C ARG A 107 4.12 -8.02 20.69
N GLY A 108 3.89 -9.31 20.50
CA GLY A 108 4.96 -10.26 20.11
C GLY A 108 5.58 -10.00 18.72
N ASN A 109 4.95 -9.19 17.88
CA ASN A 109 5.39 -8.74 16.55
C ASN A 109 5.74 -7.24 16.50
N VAL A 110 6.00 -6.63 17.67
CA VAL A 110 6.33 -5.20 17.80
C VAL A 110 7.55 -4.82 16.95
N SER A 111 7.47 -3.68 16.29
CA SER A 111 8.55 -3.14 15.45
C SER A 111 9.26 -1.97 16.15
N SER A 112 10.59 -1.92 16.04
CA SER A 112 11.39 -0.83 16.60
C SER A 112 11.37 0.41 15.69
N GLY A 113 11.79 1.55 16.23
CA GLY A 113 12.08 2.76 15.49
C GLY A 113 13.54 3.17 15.62
N TYR A 114 13.87 4.27 14.94
CA TYR A 114 15.24 4.66 14.63
C TYR A 114 15.66 5.97 15.30
N GLY A 115 15.02 6.35 16.41
CA GLY A 115 15.32 7.57 17.17
C GLY A 115 14.25 8.65 17.05
N VAL A 116 14.67 9.90 17.26
CA VAL A 116 13.81 11.09 17.16
C VAL A 116 14.03 11.76 15.80
N PHE A 117 12.95 12.22 15.18
CA PHE A 117 12.98 13.05 13.98
C PHE A 117 12.30 14.40 14.27
N LYS A 118 12.77 15.46 13.60
CA LYS A 118 12.27 16.82 13.74
C LYS A 118 11.91 17.41 12.38
N SER A 119 10.76 18.07 12.32
CA SER A 119 10.40 19.01 11.26
C SER A 119 10.30 20.42 11.84
N VAL A 120 10.61 21.43 11.02
CA VAL A 120 10.45 22.87 11.34
C VAL A 120 9.55 23.57 10.32
N ASP A 121 8.86 22.81 9.47
CA ASP A 121 8.01 23.29 8.37
C ASP A 121 6.70 22.51 8.28
N ALA A 122 6.18 22.08 9.43
CA ALA A 122 4.93 21.33 9.60
C ALA A 122 4.91 19.97 8.87
N GLY A 123 6.07 19.34 8.74
CA GLY A 123 6.27 18.00 8.19
C GLY A 123 6.52 17.95 6.68
N LYS A 124 6.83 19.08 6.03
CA LYS A 124 7.25 19.08 4.62
C LYS A 124 8.65 18.50 4.44
N THR A 125 9.52 18.75 5.41
CA THR A 125 10.86 18.16 5.49
C THR A 125 11.15 17.66 6.91
N TRP A 126 12.02 16.66 6.98
CA TRP A 126 12.40 16.01 8.24
C TRP A 126 13.91 15.86 8.36
N SER A 127 14.39 15.95 9.59
CA SER A 127 15.78 15.73 9.98
C SER A 127 15.88 14.77 11.15
N PHE A 128 16.94 13.97 11.19
CA PHE A 128 17.24 13.14 12.35
C PHE A 128 17.65 14.02 13.53
N SER A 129 17.10 13.75 14.71
CA SER A 129 17.19 14.56 15.93
C SER A 129 17.59 13.71 17.15
N GLY A 130 18.45 12.70 16.94
CA GLY A 130 19.14 11.97 18.00
C GLY A 130 18.46 10.70 18.50
N LEU A 131 19.05 10.12 19.56
CA LEU A 131 18.63 8.89 20.23
C LEU A 131 18.53 7.64 19.31
N PRO A 132 19.55 7.30 18.49
CA PRO A 132 19.46 6.21 17.50
C PRO A 132 19.25 4.82 18.13
N ASN A 133 19.61 4.64 19.40
CA ASN A 133 19.46 3.38 20.14
C ASN A 133 18.18 3.32 20.99
N SER A 134 17.29 4.31 20.88
CA SER A 134 16.08 4.38 21.71
C SER A 134 15.14 3.20 21.50
N ARG A 135 15.06 2.70 20.26
CA ARG A 135 14.18 1.62 19.75
C ARG A 135 12.68 1.86 19.91
N HIS A 136 12.22 2.35 21.06
CA HIS A 136 10.82 2.59 21.39
C HIS A 136 10.71 3.87 22.21
N ILE A 137 10.05 4.90 21.65
CA ILE A 137 9.82 6.21 22.28
C ILE A 137 8.32 6.41 22.43
N PRO A 138 7.73 6.11 23.60
CA PRO A 138 6.30 6.23 23.80
C PRO A 138 5.76 7.64 24.00
N ARG A 139 6.62 8.59 24.40
CA ARG A 139 6.23 9.97 24.68
C ARG A 139 7.33 10.96 24.38
N ILE A 140 6.91 12.10 23.84
CA ILE A 140 7.70 13.32 23.73
C ILE A 140 6.84 14.45 24.28
N VAL A 141 7.44 15.34 25.08
CA VAL A 141 6.82 16.58 25.53
C VAL A 141 7.77 17.75 25.28
N ILE A 142 7.21 18.89 24.89
CA ILE A 142 7.93 20.10 24.50
C ILE A 142 7.58 21.20 25.49
N ASP A 143 8.56 21.98 25.96
CA ASP A 143 8.26 23.14 26.80
C ASP A 143 7.35 24.13 26.03
N PRO A 144 6.23 24.60 26.63
CA PRO A 144 5.24 25.39 25.92
C PRO A 144 5.71 26.81 25.55
N SER A 145 6.87 27.25 26.07
CA SER A 145 7.44 28.58 25.84
C SER A 145 8.75 28.56 25.05
N ASN A 146 9.33 27.38 24.82
CA ASN A 146 10.57 27.23 24.07
C ASN A 146 10.67 25.82 23.46
N ASN A 147 10.45 25.72 22.15
CA ASN A 147 10.54 24.44 21.42
C ASN A 147 11.93 23.80 21.29
N ASP A 148 12.99 24.44 21.80
CA ASP A 148 14.31 23.82 21.93
C ASP A 148 14.44 22.96 23.19
N ILE A 149 13.56 23.15 24.18
CA ILE A 149 13.52 22.34 25.40
C ILE A 149 12.53 21.20 25.21
N VAL A 150 13.06 19.99 25.04
CA VAL A 150 12.26 18.80 24.70
C VAL A 150 12.66 17.63 25.57
N TYR A 151 11.68 16.82 25.97
CA TYR A 151 11.89 15.60 26.73
C TYR A 151 11.36 14.40 25.98
N ALA A 152 12.09 13.28 26.03
CA ALA A 152 11.69 12.01 25.43
C ALA A 152 11.71 10.90 26.48
N ALA A 153 10.61 10.18 26.62
CA ALA A 153 10.57 8.91 27.34
C ALA A 153 11.08 7.81 26.42
N VAL A 154 12.08 7.04 26.88
CA VAL A 154 12.71 5.98 26.09
C VAL A 154 12.55 4.64 26.82
N MET A 155 11.86 3.71 26.15
CA MET A 155 11.69 2.34 26.63
C MET A 155 12.90 1.45 26.36
N GLY A 156 13.74 1.77 25.37
CA GLY A 156 14.92 1.01 25.01
C GLY A 156 14.59 -0.33 24.33
N ASN A 157 15.62 -1.17 24.17
CA ASN A 157 15.47 -2.52 23.62
C ASN A 157 14.63 -3.42 24.55
N LEU A 158 13.52 -3.96 24.07
CA LEU A 158 12.58 -4.79 24.84
C LEU A 158 13.09 -6.22 25.08
N TYR A 159 14.05 -6.67 24.30
CA TYR A 159 14.47 -8.08 24.23
C TYR A 159 15.72 -8.38 25.07
N LYS A 160 16.49 -7.35 25.43
CA LYS A 160 17.69 -7.48 26.26
C LYS A 160 17.88 -6.29 27.21
N PRO A 161 18.61 -6.46 28.32
CA PRO A 161 19.02 -5.33 29.15
C PRO A 161 19.79 -4.29 28.33
N THR A 162 19.53 -3.00 28.58
CA THR A 162 20.25 -1.90 27.93
C THR A 162 20.29 -0.67 28.83
N GLU A 163 21.37 0.10 28.72
CA GLU A 163 21.53 1.41 29.37
C GLU A 163 20.82 2.53 28.59
N ASP A 164 20.25 2.30 27.42
CA ASP A 164 19.59 3.36 26.62
C ASP A 164 18.25 3.83 27.20
N ARG A 165 17.74 3.16 28.23
CA ARG A 165 16.44 3.44 28.88
C ARG A 165 16.46 4.74 29.68
N GLY A 166 15.29 5.39 29.82
CA GLY A 166 15.09 6.52 30.73
C GLY A 166 14.42 7.73 30.08
N VAL A 167 14.39 8.84 30.82
CA VAL A 167 13.97 10.15 30.28
C VAL A 167 15.20 10.90 29.81
N TYR A 168 15.13 11.43 28.59
CA TYR A 168 16.15 12.28 28.00
C TYR A 168 15.62 13.70 27.85
N LYS A 169 16.48 14.69 28.02
CA LYS A 169 16.20 16.12 27.87
C LYS A 169 17.17 16.72 26.85
N SER A 170 16.64 17.49 25.91
CA SER A 170 17.39 18.40 25.06
C SER A 170 17.06 19.84 25.45
N ILE A 171 18.01 20.75 25.25
CA ILE A 171 17.86 22.20 25.41
C ILE A 171 18.30 22.97 24.16
N ASP A 172 18.56 22.25 23.07
CA ASP A 172 19.10 22.73 21.81
C ASP A 172 18.32 22.14 20.61
N GLY A 173 17.03 21.86 20.83
CA GLY A 173 16.12 21.43 19.78
C GLY A 173 16.39 20.03 19.24
N GLY A 174 16.94 19.16 20.09
CA GLY A 174 17.24 17.75 19.81
C GLY A 174 18.60 17.48 19.16
N ALA A 175 19.47 18.50 19.05
CA ALA A 175 20.84 18.31 18.59
C ALA A 175 21.66 17.49 19.58
N THR A 176 21.46 17.69 20.88
CA THR A 176 22.03 16.87 21.95
C THR A 176 21.00 16.49 23.00
N TRP A 177 21.23 15.34 23.66
CA TRP A 177 20.32 14.78 24.66
C TRP A 177 21.07 14.35 25.92
N LYS A 178 20.62 14.83 27.08
CA LYS A 178 21.08 14.41 28.41
C LYS A 178 20.07 13.44 29.01
N LYS A 179 20.52 12.27 29.47
CA LYS A 179 19.68 11.37 30.27
C LYS A 179 19.49 11.99 31.66
N VAL A 180 18.25 12.23 32.06
CA VAL A 180 17.90 12.94 33.30
C VAL A 180 17.15 12.07 34.31
N LEU A 181 16.54 10.97 33.89
CA LEU A 181 15.96 9.95 34.78
C LEU A 181 16.33 8.56 34.28
N TYR A 182 16.83 7.73 35.18
CA TYR A 182 17.20 6.34 34.90
C TYR A 182 16.89 5.47 36.12
N ALA A 183 16.06 4.44 35.94
CA ALA A 183 15.75 3.50 37.01
C ALA A 183 16.76 2.34 37.04
N ASN A 184 16.84 1.57 35.95
CA ASN A 184 17.81 0.49 35.74
C ASN A 184 17.79 0.01 34.28
N ASN A 185 18.61 -0.97 33.93
CA ASN A 185 18.80 -1.44 32.55
C ASN A 185 17.66 -2.32 32.00
N LEU A 186 16.62 -2.56 32.81
CA LEU A 186 15.44 -3.34 32.45
C LEU A 186 14.15 -2.51 32.54
N SER A 187 14.24 -1.25 32.99
CA SER A 187 13.10 -0.38 33.21
C SER A 187 13.18 0.87 32.35
N GLY A 188 12.29 0.92 31.36
CA GLY A 188 12.18 2.03 30.39
C GLY A 188 11.28 3.14 30.89
N ALA A 189 11.44 4.37 30.41
CA ALA A 189 10.44 5.41 30.66
C ALA A 189 9.22 5.18 29.74
N PHE A 190 8.02 5.14 30.32
CA PHE A 190 6.77 4.86 29.61
C PHE A 190 5.96 6.15 29.38
N GLU A 191 5.75 6.93 30.44
CA GLU A 191 4.99 8.18 30.39
C GLU A 191 5.88 9.36 30.84
N ILE A 192 5.69 10.52 30.23
CA ILE A 192 6.18 11.81 30.73
C ILE A 192 5.16 12.88 30.40
N VAL A 193 4.78 13.68 31.40
CA VAL A 193 3.84 14.78 31.26
C VAL A 193 4.39 16.04 31.92
N LEU A 194 4.17 17.18 31.27
CA LEU A 194 4.36 18.50 31.85
C LEU A 194 3.10 18.90 32.61
N ASP A 195 3.26 19.61 33.73
CA ASP A 195 2.14 20.37 34.30
C ASP A 195 1.79 21.50 33.32
N PRO A 196 0.56 21.53 32.77
CA PRO A 196 0.14 22.49 31.75
C PRO A 196 0.16 23.95 32.24
N ASN A 197 0.14 24.19 33.57
CA ASN A 197 0.19 25.54 34.14
C ASN A 197 1.58 25.92 34.67
N ASN A 198 2.54 24.99 34.72
CA ASN A 198 3.90 25.25 35.19
C ASN A 198 4.89 24.19 34.65
N SER A 199 5.52 24.47 33.50
CA SER A 199 6.40 23.52 32.80
C SER A 199 7.67 23.10 33.57
N ARG A 200 7.99 23.75 34.70
CA ARG A 200 9.06 23.30 35.60
C ARG A 200 8.70 22.00 36.34
N VAL A 201 7.40 21.70 36.47
CA VAL A 201 6.89 20.51 37.15
C VAL A 201 6.62 19.42 36.11
N LEU A 202 7.21 18.25 36.33
CA LEU A 202 7.05 17.09 35.45
C LEU A 202 6.71 15.85 36.28
N TYR A 203 5.93 14.97 35.67
CA TYR A 203 5.73 13.61 36.16
C TYR A 203 6.19 12.63 35.11
N ALA A 204 6.86 11.56 35.53
CA ALA A 204 7.31 10.51 34.64
C ALA A 204 7.14 9.14 35.28
N SER A 205 6.87 8.11 34.48
CA SER A 205 6.84 6.73 34.94
C SER A 205 7.94 5.90 34.29
N THR A 206 8.56 5.04 35.08
CA THR A 206 9.44 3.98 34.59
C THR A 206 8.74 2.64 34.73
N TRP A 207 9.02 1.71 33.82
CA TRP A 207 8.35 0.42 33.71
C TRP A 207 9.32 -0.69 33.36
N ARG A 208 9.41 -1.70 34.24
CA ARG A 208 10.15 -2.92 33.97
C ARG A 208 9.37 -3.80 33.01
N VAL A 209 9.93 -4.01 31.83
CA VAL A 209 9.33 -4.87 30.81
C VAL A 209 10.34 -5.59 29.95
N GLN A 210 10.05 -6.87 29.67
CA GLN A 210 10.85 -7.71 28.79
C GLN A 210 9.97 -8.59 27.91
N ARG A 211 10.38 -8.72 26.65
CA ARG A 211 9.83 -9.67 25.67
C ARG A 211 10.89 -10.70 25.30
N THR A 212 10.44 -11.92 25.02
CA THR A 212 11.24 -12.99 24.39
C THR A 212 10.41 -13.62 23.27
N PRO A 213 10.95 -14.55 22.46
CA PRO A 213 10.14 -15.29 21.50
C PRO A 213 8.93 -16.02 22.12
N SER A 214 9.04 -16.44 23.38
CA SER A 214 8.06 -17.29 24.05
C SER A 214 7.39 -16.66 25.27
N SER A 215 7.62 -15.37 25.56
CA SER A 215 7.04 -14.73 26.74
C SER A 215 7.05 -13.20 26.72
N LEU A 216 6.14 -12.64 27.51
CA LEU A 216 6.12 -11.26 28.02
C LEU A 216 6.31 -11.30 29.54
N SER A 217 6.96 -10.29 30.12
CA SER A 217 6.97 -10.06 31.56
C SER A 217 6.79 -8.58 31.87
N SER A 218 5.72 -8.23 32.60
CA SER A 218 5.43 -6.87 33.06
C SER A 218 5.57 -6.74 34.57
N GLY A 219 6.33 -5.72 35.00
CA GLY A 219 6.44 -5.29 36.39
C GLY A 219 7.63 -5.87 37.15
N GLY A 220 7.97 -5.19 38.24
CA GLY A 220 9.15 -5.46 39.07
C GLY A 220 9.99 -4.21 39.32
N ASP A 221 11.18 -4.43 39.89
CA ASP A 221 12.06 -3.36 40.35
C ASP A 221 12.40 -2.34 39.24
N GLY A 222 12.29 -1.05 39.59
CA GLY A 222 12.40 0.09 38.67
C GLY A 222 11.09 0.51 38.01
N SER A 223 9.97 -0.17 38.29
CA SER A 223 8.64 0.33 37.90
C SER A 223 8.13 1.31 38.94
N ASP A 224 8.09 2.61 38.62
CA ASP A 224 7.90 3.68 39.61
C ASP A 224 7.27 4.94 38.98
N LEU A 225 6.69 5.79 39.83
CA LEU A 225 6.20 7.11 39.47
C LEU A 225 7.07 8.20 40.12
N TRP A 226 7.50 9.16 39.31
CA TRP A 226 8.47 10.18 39.67
C TRP A 226 7.90 11.58 39.46
N LYS A 227 8.36 12.54 40.27
CA LYS A 227 8.08 13.96 40.12
C LYS A 227 9.36 14.78 40.11
N SER A 228 9.42 15.74 39.18
CA SER A 228 10.41 16.82 39.17
C SER A 228 9.70 18.15 39.39
N ILE A 229 10.39 19.12 40.00
CA ILE A 229 9.92 20.51 40.17
C ILE A 229 10.90 21.55 39.61
N ASP A 230 11.97 21.10 38.94
CA ASP A 230 13.09 21.93 38.49
C ASP A 230 13.47 21.66 37.03
N ASN A 231 12.48 21.45 36.15
CA ASN A 231 12.68 21.15 34.72
C ASN A 231 13.42 19.82 34.47
N GLY A 232 13.18 18.83 35.32
CA GLY A 232 13.68 17.47 35.13
C GLY A 232 15.13 17.30 35.54
N GLU A 233 15.75 18.27 36.24
CA GLU A 233 17.12 18.13 36.71
C GLU A 233 17.22 17.16 37.90
N ASN A 234 16.21 17.17 38.79
CA ASN A 234 16.10 16.24 39.92
C ASN A 234 14.73 15.58 40.00
N TRP A 235 14.72 14.30 40.40
CA TRP A 235 13.50 13.48 40.45
C TRP A 235 13.30 12.88 41.84
N THR A 236 12.09 13.02 42.37
CA THR A 236 11.64 12.37 43.61
C THR A 236 10.70 11.23 43.26
N LYS A 237 10.94 10.05 43.83
CA LYS A 237 10.03 8.90 43.72
C LYS A 237 8.77 9.19 44.56
N ILE A 238 7.62 9.31 43.90
CA ILE A 238 6.33 9.59 44.57
C ILE A 238 5.42 8.37 44.65
N SER A 239 5.79 7.26 44.00
CA SER A 239 5.14 5.94 44.18
C SER A 239 5.29 5.38 45.60
N THR A 240 6.17 5.95 46.42
CA THR A 240 6.35 5.60 47.84
C THR A 240 5.51 6.44 48.80
N ASN A 241 4.78 7.42 48.28
CA ASN A 241 3.99 8.34 49.11
C ASN A 241 2.71 7.69 49.64
N SER A 242 2.14 8.29 50.69
CA SER A 242 0.97 7.77 51.39
C SER A 242 -0.22 7.56 50.44
N GLY A 243 -0.86 6.40 50.55
CA GLY A 243 -2.05 6.04 49.79
C GLY A 243 -1.79 5.39 48.42
N PHE A 244 -0.56 5.41 47.90
CA PHE A 244 -0.17 4.68 46.68
C PHE A 244 -0.01 3.17 46.98
N PRO A 245 -0.19 2.25 46.00
CA PRO A 245 -0.10 0.82 46.26
C PRO A 245 1.34 0.38 46.57
N SER A 246 1.45 -0.57 47.49
CA SER A 246 2.71 -1.27 47.81
C SER A 246 2.83 -2.59 47.03
N GLY A 247 4.00 -3.24 47.13
CA GLY A 247 4.30 -4.49 46.43
C GLY A 247 4.88 -4.26 45.04
N ILE A 248 4.67 -5.21 44.13
CA ILE A 248 5.20 -5.15 42.77
C ILE A 248 4.37 -4.15 41.94
N LEU A 249 5.02 -3.14 41.39
CA LEU A 249 4.44 -2.20 40.44
C LEU A 249 4.75 -2.63 39.01
N GLY A 250 3.79 -2.40 38.12
CA GLY A 250 3.91 -2.59 36.67
C GLY A 250 3.88 -1.27 35.92
N VAL A 251 3.25 -1.26 34.75
CA VAL A 251 3.07 -0.02 33.97
C VAL A 251 2.20 1.00 34.73
N ILE A 252 2.56 2.29 34.61
CA ILE A 252 1.85 3.41 35.23
C ILE A 252 1.64 4.51 34.19
N GLY A 253 0.37 4.82 33.88
CA GLY A 253 0.00 6.04 33.17
C GLY A 253 -0.28 7.17 34.15
N VAL A 254 0.05 8.41 33.81
CA VAL A 254 -0.15 9.59 34.67
C VAL A 254 -0.63 10.79 33.85
N THR A 255 -1.49 11.61 34.44
CA THR A 255 -1.95 12.87 33.83
C THR A 255 -2.21 13.94 34.90
N VAL A 256 -2.06 15.21 34.52
CA VAL A 256 -2.29 16.39 35.38
C VAL A 256 -3.47 17.16 34.81
N SER A 257 -4.40 17.62 35.65
CA SER A 257 -5.52 18.43 35.19
C SER A 257 -5.04 19.79 34.67
N PRO A 258 -5.42 20.19 33.43
CA PRO A 258 -5.21 21.55 32.95
C PRO A 258 -5.92 22.61 33.78
N VAL A 259 -7.01 22.25 34.46
CA VAL A 259 -7.81 23.16 35.29
C VAL A 259 -7.19 23.37 36.68
N ASN A 260 -6.41 22.40 37.19
CA ASN A 260 -5.76 22.48 38.49
C ASN A 260 -4.50 21.60 38.59
N SER A 261 -3.32 22.22 38.71
CA SER A 261 -2.02 21.54 38.82
C SER A 261 -1.85 20.59 40.00
N GLU A 262 -2.63 20.75 41.07
CA GLU A 262 -2.60 19.85 42.22
C GLU A 262 -3.42 18.56 41.99
N ARG A 263 -4.31 18.56 40.99
CA ARG A 263 -5.12 17.41 40.59
C ARG A 263 -4.33 16.53 39.62
N VAL A 264 -3.91 15.36 40.10
CA VAL A 264 -3.16 14.36 39.34
C VAL A 264 -3.87 13.02 39.40
N TRP A 265 -3.95 12.31 38.27
CA TRP A 265 -4.40 10.92 38.25
C TRP A 265 -3.30 9.99 37.78
N ALA A 266 -3.33 8.76 38.29
CA ALA A 266 -2.49 7.66 37.83
C ALA A 266 -3.33 6.40 37.63
N ILE A 267 -3.13 5.69 36.53
CA ILE A 267 -3.63 4.32 36.36
C ILE A 267 -2.47 3.35 36.56
N VAL A 268 -2.63 2.45 37.52
CA VAL A 268 -1.51 1.66 38.07
C VAL A 268 -1.76 0.17 37.89
N GLU A 269 -0.80 -0.52 37.26
CA GLU A 269 -0.70 -1.97 37.30
C GLU A 269 -0.08 -2.43 38.62
N ASN A 270 -0.83 -3.21 39.40
CA ASN A 270 -0.41 -3.82 40.65
C ASN A 270 -1.27 -5.06 40.94
N GLN A 271 -0.67 -6.05 41.61
CA GLN A 271 -1.28 -7.36 41.84
C GLN A 271 -2.58 -7.28 42.66
N GLU A 272 -2.54 -6.55 43.78
CA GLU A 272 -3.65 -6.49 44.75
C GLU A 272 -4.50 -5.23 44.59
N LYS A 273 -3.85 -4.08 44.40
CA LYS A 273 -4.48 -2.75 44.38
C LYS A 273 -4.25 -2.01 43.06
N GLY A 274 -4.28 -2.72 41.93
CA GLY A 274 -4.27 -2.08 40.61
C GLY A 274 -5.57 -1.32 40.32
N GLY A 275 -5.47 -0.14 39.70
CA GLY A 275 -6.62 0.70 39.37
C GLY A 275 -6.26 2.18 39.24
N VAL A 276 -7.26 3.05 39.40
CA VAL A 276 -7.08 4.51 39.30
C VAL A 276 -6.83 5.10 40.69
N TYR A 277 -5.82 5.96 40.74
CA TYR A 277 -5.44 6.76 41.89
C TYR A 277 -5.55 8.23 41.55
N ARG A 278 -5.95 9.04 42.51
CA ARG A 278 -6.03 10.50 42.40
C ARG A 278 -5.29 11.16 43.54
N SER A 279 -4.58 12.23 43.23
CA SER A 279 -4.04 13.17 44.20
C SER A 279 -4.68 14.55 44.00
N ASP A 280 -4.90 15.25 45.10
CA ASP A 280 -5.40 16.64 45.15
C ASP A 280 -4.34 17.60 45.70
N ASP A 281 -3.09 17.13 45.84
CA ASP A 281 -1.94 17.87 46.40
C ASP A 281 -0.63 17.59 45.64
N GLY A 282 -0.75 17.35 44.33
CA GLY A 282 0.39 17.23 43.43
C GLY A 282 1.21 15.96 43.65
N GLY A 283 0.58 14.89 44.12
CA GLY A 283 1.19 13.57 44.32
C GLY A 283 1.81 13.36 45.72
N LYS A 284 1.54 14.22 46.71
CA LYS A 284 2.02 14.03 48.09
C LYS A 284 1.19 12.98 48.83
N ASN A 285 -0.12 12.97 48.61
CA ASN A 285 -1.04 11.95 49.10
C ASN A 285 -1.91 11.44 47.94
N TRP A 286 -2.21 10.15 47.98
CA TRP A 286 -3.01 9.47 46.97
C TRP A 286 -4.27 8.86 47.55
N MET A 287 -5.33 8.87 46.75
CA MET A 287 -6.59 8.18 47.01
C MET A 287 -6.81 7.12 45.95
N TYR A 288 -7.12 5.89 46.37
CA TYR A 288 -7.52 4.83 45.47
C TYR A 288 -8.99 5.04 45.08
N THR A 289 -9.24 5.61 43.90
CA THR A 289 -10.58 6.07 43.50
C THR A 289 -11.41 4.99 42.81
N ASN A 290 -10.76 4.09 42.05
CA ASN A 290 -11.47 3.04 41.32
C ASN A 290 -10.64 1.77 41.16
N SER A 291 -11.23 0.62 41.52
CA SER A 291 -10.59 -0.70 41.47
C SER A 291 -11.00 -1.57 40.28
N SER A 292 -11.81 -1.04 39.34
CA SER A 292 -12.39 -1.83 38.27
C SER A 292 -11.31 -2.42 37.37
N ARG A 293 -11.41 -3.73 37.13
CA ARG A 293 -10.54 -4.44 36.18
C ARG A 293 -10.83 -4.06 34.73
N SER A 294 -12.02 -3.54 34.41
CA SER A 294 -12.37 -3.09 33.05
C SER A 294 -11.44 -2.00 32.54
N LEU A 295 -10.89 -1.17 33.44
CA LEU A 295 -9.95 -0.11 33.13
C LEU A 295 -8.53 -0.61 32.83
N ARG A 296 -8.25 -1.90 33.09
CA ARG A 296 -6.91 -2.48 33.01
C ARG A 296 -6.92 -3.96 32.58
N GLN A 297 -7.73 -4.30 31.58
CA GLN A 297 -7.92 -5.69 31.12
C GLN A 297 -6.59 -6.31 30.63
N ARG A 298 -5.78 -5.51 29.93
CA ARG A 298 -4.39 -5.83 29.52
C ARG A 298 -3.50 -4.61 29.79
N ALA A 299 -3.12 -4.43 31.05
CA ALA A 299 -2.46 -3.21 31.52
C ALA A 299 -1.23 -2.81 30.67
N TRP A 300 -0.32 -3.75 30.42
CA TRP A 300 0.88 -3.56 29.59
C TRP A 300 0.61 -3.03 28.17
N TYR A 301 -0.62 -3.15 27.68
CA TYR A 301 -1.00 -2.79 26.32
C TYR A 301 -1.68 -1.41 26.23
N TYR A 302 -2.46 -0.98 27.23
CA TYR A 302 -3.29 0.24 27.12
C TYR A 302 -3.04 1.34 28.16
N SER A 303 -2.38 1.08 29.30
CA SER A 303 -2.41 1.89 30.56
C SER A 303 -2.05 3.39 30.45
N LYS A 304 -2.87 4.16 29.75
CA LYS A 304 -2.80 5.61 29.53
C LYS A 304 -4.08 6.25 30.05
N ILE A 305 -3.93 7.43 30.62
CA ILE A 305 -4.97 8.20 31.30
C ILE A 305 -4.83 9.67 30.90
N TYR A 306 -5.93 10.37 30.65
CA TYR A 306 -5.92 11.74 30.15
C TYR A 306 -6.94 12.58 30.90
N ALA A 307 -6.51 13.71 31.46
CA ALA A 307 -7.42 14.68 32.03
C ALA A 307 -8.17 15.41 30.90
N ASP A 308 -9.46 15.69 31.13
CA ASP A 308 -10.23 16.60 30.29
C ASP A 308 -9.61 18.01 30.36
N THR A 309 -9.58 18.73 29.24
CA THR A 309 -8.92 20.03 29.16
C THR A 309 -9.67 21.17 29.83
N GLN A 310 -10.97 21.01 30.11
CA GLN A 310 -11.84 22.06 30.65
C GLN A 310 -12.66 21.60 31.86
N ASP A 311 -12.77 20.29 32.11
CA ASP A 311 -13.44 19.72 33.29
C ASP A 311 -12.42 19.23 34.33
N ILE A 312 -12.47 19.80 35.54
CA ILE A 312 -11.56 19.43 36.65
C ILE A 312 -11.77 18.00 37.16
N ASP A 313 -12.96 17.42 36.96
CA ASP A 313 -13.29 16.06 37.36
C ASP A 313 -13.32 15.08 36.16
N GLY A 314 -13.20 15.61 34.94
CA GLY A 314 -13.16 14.85 33.70
C GLY A 314 -11.86 14.07 33.51
N VAL A 315 -11.94 12.75 33.33
CA VAL A 315 -10.77 11.90 33.06
C VAL A 315 -11.10 10.70 32.18
N TYR A 316 -10.25 10.46 31.18
CA TYR A 316 -10.34 9.36 30.23
C TYR A 316 -9.30 8.28 30.53
N VAL A 317 -9.65 7.02 30.35
CA VAL A 317 -8.74 5.86 30.41
C VAL A 317 -8.83 5.10 29.10
N MET A 318 -7.67 4.85 28.48
CA MET A 318 -7.57 4.07 27.25
C MET A 318 -7.54 2.57 27.55
N ASN A 319 -8.28 1.79 26.76
CA ASN A 319 -8.41 0.33 26.84
C ASN A 319 -9.11 -0.18 25.56
N VAL A 320 -9.49 -1.46 25.51
CA VAL A 320 -10.32 -2.05 24.43
C VAL A 320 -11.48 -1.12 24.06
N ALA A 321 -12.27 -0.73 25.07
CA ALA A 321 -13.12 0.45 25.03
C ALA A 321 -12.40 1.60 25.76
N TYR A 322 -12.47 2.83 25.26
CA TYR A 322 -12.08 3.95 26.09
C TYR A 322 -13.15 4.21 27.15
N HIS A 323 -12.73 4.73 28.30
CA HIS A 323 -13.60 4.98 29.43
C HIS A 323 -13.52 6.44 29.84
N TYR A 324 -14.66 7.05 30.17
CA TYR A 324 -14.74 8.43 30.66
C TYR A 324 -15.40 8.50 32.04
N SER A 325 -14.88 9.36 32.88
CA SER A 325 -15.40 9.73 34.20
C SER A 325 -15.57 11.24 34.27
N ASP A 326 -16.67 11.70 34.88
CA ASP A 326 -17.00 13.10 35.17
C ASP A 326 -17.10 13.37 36.70
N ASP A 327 -16.65 12.42 37.53
CA ASP A 327 -16.71 12.48 38.99
C ASP A 327 -15.33 12.34 39.67
N GLY A 328 -14.29 12.68 38.92
CA GLY A 328 -12.91 12.67 39.36
C GLY A 328 -12.30 11.27 39.40
N GLY A 329 -12.80 10.34 38.58
CA GLY A 329 -12.27 8.99 38.43
C GLY A 329 -12.85 7.98 39.43
N LYS A 330 -14.05 8.21 39.98
CA LYS A 330 -14.74 7.27 40.87
C LYS A 330 -15.61 6.30 40.10
N THR A 331 -16.36 6.78 39.11
CA THR A 331 -17.17 5.96 38.20
C THR A 331 -16.79 6.23 36.75
N PHE A 332 -16.86 5.19 35.90
CA PHE A 332 -16.48 5.27 34.49
C PHE A 332 -17.57 4.66 33.61
N LYS A 333 -17.77 5.25 32.43
CA LYS A 333 -18.59 4.71 31.34
C LYS A 333 -17.71 4.39 30.14
N SER A 334 -17.87 3.19 29.58
CA SER A 334 -17.14 2.78 28.37
C SER A 334 -17.83 3.27 27.10
N SER A 335 -17.04 3.55 26.07
CA SER A 335 -17.49 3.89 24.73
C SER A 335 -16.44 3.41 23.70
N TYR A 336 -16.80 3.47 22.42
CA TYR A 336 -15.96 3.03 21.31
C TYR A 336 -15.85 4.11 20.25
N ALA A 337 -14.69 4.18 19.60
CA ALA A 337 -14.56 4.75 18.27
C ALA A 337 -15.09 3.73 17.23
N PRO A 338 -14.99 3.98 15.92
CA PRO A 338 -15.38 3.01 14.90
C PRO A 338 -14.58 1.70 14.94
N HIS A 339 -13.44 1.69 15.64
CA HIS A 339 -12.66 0.50 15.98
C HIS A 339 -12.40 0.44 17.50
N GLY A 340 -11.95 -0.72 17.99
CA GLY A 340 -11.54 -0.92 19.39
C GLY A 340 -10.03 -0.84 19.58
N ASP A 341 -9.58 -1.14 20.81
CA ASP A 341 -8.17 -1.14 21.23
C ASP A 341 -7.52 0.24 21.14
N HIS A 342 -7.99 1.15 21.99
CA HIS A 342 -7.57 2.55 21.98
C HIS A 342 -6.24 2.72 22.72
N HIS A 343 -5.30 3.43 22.10
CA HIS A 343 -3.91 3.58 22.56
C HIS A 343 -3.49 5.00 22.83
N ASP A 344 -4.11 6.00 22.23
CA ASP A 344 -3.68 7.38 22.39
C ASP A 344 -4.86 8.34 22.19
N LEU A 345 -4.86 9.45 22.94
CA LEU A 345 -5.94 10.42 22.90
C LEU A 345 -5.35 11.83 22.99
N TRP A 346 -5.85 12.72 22.14
CA TRP A 346 -5.64 14.15 22.28
C TRP A 346 -6.99 14.86 22.38
N ILE A 347 -7.07 15.80 23.32
CA ILE A 347 -8.26 16.61 23.60
C ILE A 347 -7.88 18.06 23.35
N ALA A 348 -8.65 18.79 22.54
CA ALA A 348 -8.28 20.17 22.22
C ALA A 348 -8.34 21.05 23.48
N PRO A 349 -7.32 21.89 23.74
CA PRO A 349 -7.31 22.76 24.92
C PRO A 349 -8.40 23.84 24.85
N GLU A 350 -8.71 24.33 23.66
CA GLU A 350 -9.71 25.37 23.43
C GLU A 350 -11.16 24.85 23.33
N ASP A 351 -11.37 23.56 23.07
CA ASP A 351 -12.69 22.93 22.96
C ASP A 351 -12.62 21.43 23.27
N ASN A 352 -13.02 21.04 24.49
CA ASN A 352 -12.96 19.65 24.94
C ASN A 352 -13.97 18.70 24.25
N ASN A 353 -14.80 19.21 23.32
CA ASN A 353 -15.59 18.35 22.44
C ASN A 353 -14.77 17.80 21.27
N ARG A 354 -13.62 18.41 20.97
CA ARG A 354 -12.79 18.05 19.83
C ARG A 354 -11.68 17.09 20.25
N LEU A 355 -11.73 15.88 19.70
CA LEU A 355 -10.88 14.77 20.05
C LEU A 355 -10.24 14.17 18.79
N ILE A 356 -9.04 13.63 18.94
CA ILE A 356 -8.52 12.59 18.04
C ILE A 356 -8.07 11.42 18.89
N ILE A 357 -8.43 10.21 18.45
CA ILE A 357 -8.07 8.96 19.10
C ILE A 357 -7.28 8.09 18.13
N GLY A 358 -6.28 7.38 18.65
CA GLY A 358 -5.54 6.35 17.91
C GLY A 358 -5.83 4.98 18.50
N ASP A 359 -6.14 4.01 17.65
CA ASP A 359 -6.51 2.64 18.03
C ASP A 359 -5.96 1.59 17.04
N ASP A 360 -6.32 0.31 17.18
CA ASP A 360 -5.84 -0.77 16.29
C ASP A 360 -6.40 -0.71 14.85
N GLY A 361 -7.36 0.19 14.60
CA GLY A 361 -7.93 0.49 13.29
C GLY A 361 -7.44 1.81 12.68
N GLY A 362 -6.60 2.60 13.35
CA GLY A 362 -6.04 3.84 12.82
C GLY A 362 -6.36 5.05 13.69
N ALA A 363 -6.54 6.22 13.07
CA ALA A 363 -6.90 7.44 13.79
C ALA A 363 -8.27 7.98 13.36
N GLN A 364 -9.07 8.41 14.34
CA GLN A 364 -10.42 8.95 14.12
C GLN A 364 -10.62 10.25 14.91
N VAL A 365 -11.33 11.19 14.30
CA VAL A 365 -11.60 12.53 14.84
C VAL A 365 -13.05 12.64 15.28
N SER A 366 -13.29 13.32 16.40
CA SER A 366 -14.62 13.66 16.91
C SER A 366 -14.72 15.15 17.20
N TYR A 367 -15.91 15.74 17.01
CA TYR A 367 -16.24 17.13 17.33
C TYR A 367 -17.38 17.25 18.35
N ASP A 368 -17.81 16.13 18.94
CA ASP A 368 -18.97 16.07 19.85
C ASP A 368 -18.69 15.24 21.11
N LYS A 369 -17.41 15.24 21.54
CA LYS A 369 -16.90 14.54 22.72
C LYS A 369 -17.02 13.01 22.60
N GLY A 370 -16.81 12.48 21.40
CA GLY A 370 -16.76 11.05 21.13
C GLY A 370 -18.11 10.38 20.89
N LYS A 371 -19.17 11.14 20.63
CA LYS A 371 -20.48 10.57 20.26
C LYS A 371 -20.50 10.11 18.79
N THR A 372 -19.82 10.83 17.92
CA THR A 372 -19.56 10.47 16.53
C THR A 372 -18.09 10.63 16.18
N TRP A 373 -17.63 9.87 15.18
CA TRP A 373 -16.22 9.76 14.79
C TRP A 373 -16.09 9.65 13.27
N SER A 374 -14.99 10.16 12.72
CA SER A 374 -14.59 9.94 11.32
C SER A 374 -14.30 8.46 11.04
N THR A 375 -14.39 8.04 9.76
CA THR A 375 -14.10 6.65 9.37
C THR A 375 -12.62 6.31 9.46
N TYR A 376 -12.31 5.00 9.60
CA TYR A 376 -10.96 4.45 9.43
C TYR A 376 -10.78 3.72 8.09
N TYR A 377 -11.82 3.65 7.26
CA TYR A 377 -11.81 3.11 5.89
C TYR A 377 -11.30 4.14 4.86
N ASN A 378 -10.30 4.94 5.25
CA ASN A 378 -9.66 5.94 4.38
C ASN A 378 -8.13 6.00 4.60
N GLN A 379 -7.54 5.02 5.27
CA GLN A 379 -6.13 4.98 5.66
C GLN A 379 -5.50 3.67 5.16
N PRO A 380 -4.52 3.68 4.24
CA PRO A 380 -3.89 2.44 3.76
C PRO A 380 -2.78 1.97 4.71
N THR A 381 -3.12 1.80 5.99
CA THR A 381 -2.16 1.44 7.05
C THR A 381 -2.32 0.02 7.58
N ALA A 382 -3.04 -0.84 6.85
CA ALA A 382 -3.23 -2.25 7.21
C ALA A 382 -1.90 -2.97 7.49
N GLN A 383 -1.92 -3.80 8.53
CA GLN A 383 -0.77 -4.60 8.99
C GLN A 383 -0.97 -6.07 8.61
N TYR A 384 -0.27 -6.53 7.58
CA TYR A 384 -0.43 -7.88 7.05
C TYR A 384 0.67 -8.84 7.51
N TYR A 385 0.31 -10.10 7.75
CA TYR A 385 1.25 -11.14 8.17
C TYR A 385 1.81 -11.98 7.04
N ARG A 386 0.93 -12.39 6.10
CA ARG A 386 1.19 -13.35 5.02
C ARG A 386 0.46 -12.91 3.77
N VAL A 387 0.97 -13.30 2.60
CA VAL A 387 0.32 -13.03 1.31
C VAL A 387 0.33 -14.25 0.39
N THR A 388 -0.81 -14.50 -0.25
CA THR A 388 -0.95 -15.49 -1.31
C THR A 388 -1.91 -15.00 -2.39
N THR A 389 -2.05 -15.75 -3.48
CA THR A 389 -2.93 -15.41 -4.61
C THR A 389 -3.70 -16.61 -5.10
N ASP A 390 -4.85 -16.39 -5.71
CA ASP A 390 -5.61 -17.43 -6.40
C ASP A 390 -5.33 -17.47 -7.92
N ASN A 391 -6.15 -18.23 -8.64
CA ASN A 391 -6.11 -18.35 -10.11
C ASN A 391 -7.34 -17.69 -10.79
N SER A 392 -8.07 -16.80 -10.12
CA SER A 392 -9.18 -16.08 -10.78
C SER A 392 -8.65 -15.09 -11.82
N PHE A 393 -9.52 -14.55 -12.69
CA PHE A 393 -9.15 -13.44 -13.56
C PHE A 393 -10.18 -12.30 -13.45
N PRO A 394 -9.77 -11.07 -13.07
CA PRO A 394 -8.51 -10.74 -12.40
C PRO A 394 -8.22 -11.63 -11.19
N TYR A 395 -6.96 -12.01 -10.96
CA TYR A 395 -6.60 -12.78 -9.77
C TYR A 395 -6.77 -11.93 -8.51
N ARG A 396 -7.02 -12.61 -7.39
CA ARG A 396 -7.17 -12.00 -6.07
C ARG A 396 -5.92 -12.24 -5.23
N ILE A 397 -5.61 -11.26 -4.39
CA ILE A 397 -4.56 -11.23 -3.40
C ILE A 397 -5.20 -11.46 -2.03
N TYR A 398 -4.66 -12.39 -1.25
CA TYR A 398 -5.22 -12.79 0.04
C TYR A 398 -4.25 -12.44 1.15
N VAL A 399 -4.75 -11.76 2.18
CA VAL A 399 -3.96 -11.26 3.30
C VAL A 399 -4.78 -11.27 4.60
N ALA A 400 -4.17 -11.64 5.70
CA ALA A 400 -4.75 -11.53 7.04
C ALA A 400 -4.31 -10.21 7.69
N GLN A 401 -5.27 -9.34 8.04
CA GLN A 401 -5.00 -8.06 8.69
C GLN A 401 -5.13 -8.18 10.20
N GLN A 402 -4.09 -7.74 10.92
CA GLN A 402 -4.08 -7.65 12.37
C GLN A 402 -5.26 -6.82 12.92
N ASP A 403 -5.87 -7.30 14.01
CA ASP A 403 -7.04 -6.75 14.71
C ASP A 403 -8.27 -6.57 13.80
N ASN A 404 -8.27 -7.22 12.63
CA ASN A 404 -9.33 -7.09 11.65
C ASN A 404 -9.61 -8.39 10.87
N SER A 405 -10.36 -8.33 9.77
CA SER A 405 -10.64 -9.52 8.95
C SER A 405 -9.51 -9.86 7.97
N THR A 406 -9.38 -11.15 7.66
CA THR A 406 -8.68 -11.62 6.45
C THR A 406 -9.45 -11.17 5.21
N GLN A 407 -8.72 -10.69 4.20
CA GLN A 407 -9.25 -10.06 2.99
C GLN A 407 -8.86 -10.83 1.74
N ARG A 408 -9.74 -10.82 0.74
CA ARG A 408 -9.42 -11.15 -0.66
C ARG A 408 -9.64 -9.91 -1.53
N VAL A 409 -8.60 -9.48 -2.23
CA VAL A 409 -8.52 -8.16 -2.90
C VAL A 409 -8.19 -8.38 -4.38
N ARG A 410 -8.94 -7.79 -5.31
CA ARG A 410 -8.60 -7.88 -6.74
C ARG A 410 -7.30 -7.11 -7.01
N HIS A 411 -6.35 -7.72 -7.74
CA HIS A 411 -5.10 -7.01 -8.09
C HIS A 411 -5.31 -5.82 -9.05
N ARG A 412 -6.45 -5.81 -9.75
CA ARG A 412 -6.91 -4.73 -10.63
C ARG A 412 -8.44 -4.71 -10.71
N SER A 413 -8.98 -3.53 -11.00
CA SER A 413 -10.41 -3.25 -11.13
C SER A 413 -10.83 -3.03 -12.59
N LEU A 414 -12.11 -3.20 -12.87
CA LEU A 414 -12.76 -2.75 -14.12
C LEU A 414 -13.12 -1.25 -14.08
N GLY A 415 -12.99 -0.60 -12.92
CA GLY A 415 -13.21 0.83 -12.72
C GLY A 415 -11.96 1.70 -12.96
N TYR A 416 -11.90 2.86 -12.30
CA TYR A 416 -10.78 3.81 -12.37
C TYR A 416 -9.72 3.60 -11.28
N ASN A 417 -10.12 3.06 -10.13
CA ASN A 417 -9.30 2.79 -8.95
C ASN A 417 -9.68 1.41 -8.39
N ILE A 418 -8.91 0.91 -7.43
CA ILE A 418 -9.25 -0.29 -6.65
C ILE A 418 -9.94 0.19 -5.38
N GLY A 419 -11.26 0.07 -5.35
CA GLY A 419 -12.11 0.63 -4.29
C GLY A 419 -12.73 -0.44 -3.39
N ASP A 420 -13.74 -0.06 -2.61
CA ASP A 420 -14.43 -0.95 -1.67
C ASP A 420 -15.15 -2.13 -2.35
N ASP A 421 -15.57 -1.95 -3.61
CA ASP A 421 -16.17 -3.03 -4.41
C ASP A 421 -15.14 -4.06 -4.89
N ASP A 422 -13.84 -3.83 -4.70
CA ASP A 422 -12.76 -4.69 -5.20
C ASP A 422 -12.18 -5.64 -4.16
N TRP A 423 -12.70 -5.63 -2.93
CA TRP A 423 -12.27 -6.54 -1.88
C TRP A 423 -13.41 -6.93 -0.92
N GLU A 424 -13.25 -8.07 -0.26
CA GLU A 424 -14.17 -8.52 0.78
C GLU A 424 -13.47 -9.39 1.82
N SER A 425 -14.12 -9.60 2.97
CA SER A 425 -13.61 -10.51 4.02
C SER A 425 -13.72 -11.98 3.60
N THR A 426 -12.75 -12.82 3.97
CA THR A 426 -12.69 -14.26 3.63
C THR A 426 -12.53 -15.15 4.87
N ALA A 427 -12.19 -16.42 4.69
CA ALA A 427 -11.99 -17.41 5.77
C ALA A 427 -10.87 -17.00 6.73
N GLY A 428 -11.00 -17.42 7.99
CA GLY A 428 -9.99 -17.20 9.03
C GLY A 428 -10.32 -16.00 9.91
N GLY A 429 -9.31 -15.56 10.66
CA GLY A 429 -9.41 -14.41 11.56
C GLY A 429 -8.56 -13.23 11.12
N GLU A 430 -7.85 -12.65 12.09
CA GLU A 430 -6.95 -11.50 11.93
C GLU A 430 -5.52 -11.89 11.59
N SER A 431 -5.21 -13.19 11.63
CA SER A 431 -3.85 -13.71 11.50
C SER A 431 -3.81 -14.98 10.67
N GLY A 432 -2.61 -15.40 10.30
CA GLY A 432 -2.40 -16.73 9.72
C GLY A 432 -2.15 -16.76 8.22
N HIS A 433 -1.85 -17.97 7.78
CA HIS A 433 -1.81 -18.33 6.36
C HIS A 433 -3.24 -18.51 5.81
N ILE A 434 -3.34 -18.42 4.50
CA ILE A 434 -4.56 -18.66 3.74
C ILE A 434 -4.24 -19.71 2.67
N ALA A 435 -5.12 -20.67 2.48
CA ALA A 435 -5.06 -21.62 1.37
C ALA A 435 -6.35 -21.53 0.56
N ILE A 436 -6.21 -21.49 -0.76
CA ILE A 436 -7.33 -21.44 -1.70
C ILE A 436 -7.45 -22.84 -2.31
N ASP A 437 -8.67 -23.35 -2.43
CA ASP A 437 -8.91 -24.61 -3.14
C ASP A 437 -8.40 -24.50 -4.59
N PRO A 438 -7.45 -25.34 -5.03
CA PRO A 438 -6.85 -25.23 -6.36
C PRO A 438 -7.84 -25.40 -7.52
N ASN A 439 -8.98 -26.06 -7.27
CA ASN A 439 -10.00 -26.33 -8.26
C ASN A 439 -11.19 -25.37 -8.18
N ASN A 440 -11.32 -24.59 -7.09
CA ASN A 440 -12.41 -23.64 -6.91
C ASN A 440 -12.01 -22.43 -6.07
N ASN A 441 -11.72 -21.31 -6.74
CA ASN A 441 -11.29 -20.08 -6.06
C ASN A 441 -12.35 -19.46 -5.09
N GLU A 442 -13.61 -19.94 -5.11
CA GLU A 442 -14.65 -19.53 -4.15
C GLU A 442 -14.60 -20.31 -2.82
N ILE A 443 -13.78 -21.35 -2.72
CA ILE A 443 -13.55 -22.11 -1.48
C ILE A 443 -12.18 -21.73 -0.92
N VAL A 444 -12.18 -21.18 0.29
CA VAL A 444 -10.97 -20.64 0.95
C VAL A 444 -10.87 -21.20 2.36
N TYR A 445 -9.64 -21.47 2.79
CA TYR A 445 -9.29 -21.97 4.11
C TYR A 445 -8.40 -20.93 4.80
N GLY A 446 -8.74 -20.55 6.03
CA GLY A 446 -8.04 -19.51 6.76
C GLY A 446 -7.85 -19.87 8.23
N GLY A 447 -6.66 -19.56 8.75
CA GLY A 447 -6.30 -19.75 10.15
C GLY A 447 -6.64 -18.57 11.03
N SER A 448 -6.46 -18.74 12.34
CA SER A 448 -6.34 -17.67 13.33
C SER A 448 -5.61 -18.21 14.56
N TYR A 449 -5.43 -17.40 15.60
CA TYR A 449 -4.78 -17.83 16.84
C TYR A 449 -5.46 -19.04 17.52
N LEU A 450 -4.68 -19.74 18.36
CA LEU A 450 -5.10 -20.95 19.09
C LEU A 450 -5.57 -22.11 18.20
N GLY A 451 -5.08 -22.19 16.96
CA GLY A 451 -5.38 -23.29 16.04
C GLY A 451 -6.79 -23.26 15.44
N PHE A 452 -7.46 -22.10 15.50
CA PHE A 452 -8.71 -21.90 14.78
C PHE A 452 -8.46 -22.02 13.28
N LEU A 453 -9.27 -22.83 12.61
CA LEU A 453 -9.20 -23.08 11.18
C LEU A 453 -10.62 -23.12 10.61
N GLU A 454 -10.84 -22.35 9.57
CA GLU A 454 -12.12 -22.19 8.91
C GLU A 454 -12.02 -22.52 7.42
N ARG A 455 -13.03 -23.20 6.90
CA ARG A 455 -13.34 -23.28 5.47
C ARG A 455 -14.53 -22.38 5.16
N ARG A 456 -14.40 -21.50 4.17
CA ARG A 456 -15.46 -20.61 3.69
C ARG A 456 -15.77 -20.89 2.22
N ASN A 457 -17.05 -20.96 1.88
CA ASN A 457 -17.54 -20.96 0.51
C ASN A 457 -18.24 -19.61 0.24
N HIS A 458 -17.63 -18.81 -0.63
CA HIS A 458 -18.12 -17.47 -0.97
C HIS A 458 -19.30 -17.46 -1.94
N GLU A 459 -19.38 -18.44 -2.85
CA GLU A 459 -20.53 -18.57 -3.74
C GLU A 459 -21.83 -18.85 -2.94
N LYS A 460 -21.73 -19.71 -1.93
CA LYS A 460 -22.85 -20.11 -1.07
C LYS A 460 -23.01 -19.25 0.19
N GLN A 461 -22.04 -18.38 0.49
CA GLN A 461 -21.97 -17.59 1.71
C GLN A 461 -22.08 -18.46 2.98
N THR A 462 -21.34 -19.56 3.02
CA THR A 462 -21.32 -20.48 4.17
C THR A 462 -19.91 -20.73 4.69
N SER A 463 -19.81 -20.99 5.99
CA SER A 463 -18.57 -21.24 6.70
C SER A 463 -18.65 -22.49 7.56
N ARG A 464 -17.48 -23.10 7.79
CA ARG A 464 -17.33 -24.29 8.62
C ARG A 464 -15.99 -24.26 9.36
N THR A 465 -16.05 -24.43 10.68
CA THR A 465 -14.85 -24.68 11.50
C THR A 465 -14.35 -26.11 11.30
N ILE A 466 -13.04 -26.25 11.11
CA ILE A 466 -12.35 -27.51 10.77
C ILE A 466 -11.06 -27.67 11.58
N ASN A 467 -11.04 -27.20 12.83
CA ASN A 467 -9.89 -27.27 13.72
C ASN A 467 -9.38 -28.73 13.85
N VAL A 468 -8.05 -28.91 13.90
CA VAL A 468 -7.43 -30.23 14.11
C VAL A 468 -7.81 -30.83 15.46
N TRP A 469 -7.86 -29.98 16.49
CA TRP A 469 -8.22 -30.38 17.85
C TRP A 469 -9.02 -29.27 18.54
N PRO A 470 -10.37 -29.35 18.58
CA PRO A 470 -11.23 -28.24 18.99
C PRO A 470 -11.33 -28.08 20.52
N ILE A 471 -10.18 -27.89 21.19
CA ILE A 471 -10.09 -27.51 22.60
C ILE A 471 -9.37 -26.17 22.70
N THR A 472 -10.01 -25.18 23.31
CA THR A 472 -9.37 -23.90 23.63
C THR A 472 -8.56 -24.00 24.92
N THR A 473 -7.39 -23.36 24.92
CA THR A 473 -6.46 -23.25 26.07
C THR A 473 -6.20 -21.79 26.42
N LEU A 474 -7.12 -20.89 26.03
CA LEU A 474 -7.00 -19.46 26.28
C LEU A 474 -6.80 -19.20 27.79
N GLY A 475 -5.74 -18.47 28.13
CA GLY A 475 -5.36 -18.22 29.52
C GLY A 475 -4.32 -19.18 30.09
N GLU A 476 -3.98 -20.27 29.40
CA GLU A 476 -2.98 -21.26 29.81
C GLU A 476 -1.69 -21.17 28.97
N GLY A 477 -0.61 -21.80 29.41
CA GLY A 477 0.60 -21.95 28.60
C GLY A 477 0.41 -22.95 27.45
N ALA A 478 1.32 -22.94 26.48
CA ALA A 478 1.32 -23.85 25.35
C ALA A 478 1.46 -25.34 25.76
N GLU A 479 1.90 -25.63 26.99
CA GLU A 479 1.91 -27.00 27.54
C GLU A 479 0.52 -27.62 27.70
N ALA A 480 -0.53 -26.80 27.78
CA ALA A 480 -1.91 -27.29 27.84
C ALA A 480 -2.42 -27.81 26.49
N MET A 481 -1.76 -27.44 25.38
CA MET A 481 -2.16 -27.86 24.04
C MET A 481 -1.60 -29.24 23.67
N LYS A 482 -2.48 -30.13 23.19
CA LYS A 482 -2.06 -31.39 22.52
C LYS A 482 -1.23 -31.11 21.27
N TYR A 483 -1.72 -30.20 20.43
CA TYR A 483 -1.06 -29.72 19.22
C TYR A 483 -0.88 -28.20 19.34
N ARG A 484 0.36 -27.73 19.31
CA ARG A 484 0.70 -26.32 19.54
C ARG A 484 0.61 -25.56 18.24
N PHE A 485 -0.32 -24.63 18.14
CA PHE A 485 -0.47 -23.76 16.98
C PHE A 485 0.00 -22.34 17.32
N ASN A 486 0.81 -21.77 16.43
CA ASN A 486 1.20 -20.37 16.53
C ASN A 486 0.03 -19.45 16.11
N TRP A 487 0.12 -18.17 16.46
CA TRP A 487 -0.70 -17.09 15.89
C TRP A 487 -0.73 -17.07 14.35
N ASN A 488 0.37 -17.48 13.70
CA ASN A 488 0.52 -17.45 12.25
C ASN A 488 0.86 -18.84 11.65
N PHE A 489 0.14 -19.88 12.07
CA PHE A 489 0.44 -21.25 11.65
C PHE A 489 0.21 -21.48 10.13
N PRO A 490 1.04 -22.30 9.46
CA PRO A 490 0.87 -22.57 8.03
C PRO A 490 -0.37 -23.41 7.67
N ILE A 491 -0.93 -23.13 6.49
CA ILE A 491 -1.99 -23.90 5.83
C ILE A 491 -1.65 -23.90 4.33
N ALA A 492 -1.70 -25.07 3.69
CA ALA A 492 -1.38 -25.18 2.26
C ALA A 492 -2.05 -26.40 1.63
N PHE A 493 -2.47 -26.28 0.38
CA PHE A 493 -2.73 -27.45 -0.46
C PHE A 493 -1.42 -28.03 -1.01
N SER A 494 -1.41 -29.32 -1.32
CA SER A 494 -0.33 -29.87 -2.13
C SER A 494 -0.29 -29.18 -3.49
N LYS A 495 0.93 -28.95 -3.99
CA LYS A 495 1.18 -28.44 -5.34
C LYS A 495 0.92 -29.49 -6.43
N HIS A 496 0.78 -30.77 -6.04
CA HIS A 496 0.65 -31.91 -6.97
C HIS A 496 -0.71 -32.63 -6.86
N ASP A 497 -1.35 -32.56 -5.70
CA ASP A 497 -2.66 -33.19 -5.46
C ASP A 497 -3.61 -32.22 -4.77
N ALA A 498 -4.56 -31.68 -5.53
CA ALA A 498 -5.53 -30.70 -5.04
C ALA A 498 -6.48 -31.25 -3.97
N SER A 499 -6.53 -32.57 -3.73
CA SER A 499 -7.31 -33.15 -2.64
C SER A 499 -6.60 -33.10 -1.29
N LYS A 500 -5.28 -32.93 -1.25
CA LYS A 500 -4.46 -32.93 -0.03
C LYS A 500 -4.35 -31.52 0.56
N LEU A 501 -5.02 -31.28 1.68
CA LEU A 501 -4.90 -30.08 2.49
C LEU A 501 -4.02 -30.34 3.71
N TYR A 502 -3.00 -29.52 3.91
CA TYR A 502 -2.11 -29.56 5.06
C TYR A 502 -2.35 -28.39 6.02
N THR A 503 -2.20 -28.65 7.31
CA THR A 503 -2.07 -27.63 8.36
C THR A 503 -1.01 -28.05 9.38
N PHE A 504 -0.37 -27.09 10.04
CA PHE A 504 0.89 -27.30 10.74
C PHE A 504 0.85 -26.75 12.16
N SER A 505 0.94 -27.65 13.14
CA SER A 505 1.13 -27.32 14.56
C SER A 505 2.62 -27.44 14.92
N ASN A 506 2.98 -28.06 16.05
CA ASN A 506 4.30 -28.67 16.21
C ASN A 506 4.49 -29.96 15.37
N GLN A 507 3.41 -30.42 14.72
CA GLN A 507 3.34 -31.59 13.85
C GLN A 507 2.62 -31.25 12.53
N VAL A 508 2.75 -32.12 11.53
CA VAL A 508 2.08 -32.00 10.24
C VAL A 508 0.78 -32.78 10.25
N HIS A 509 -0.30 -32.12 9.83
CA HIS A 509 -1.63 -32.70 9.72
C HIS A 509 -2.12 -32.66 8.27
N LEU A 510 -2.67 -33.79 7.79
CA LEU A 510 -3.20 -33.96 6.44
C LEU A 510 -4.70 -34.22 6.50
N SER A 511 -5.45 -33.59 5.62
CA SER A 511 -6.85 -33.90 5.32
C SER A 511 -7.00 -34.15 3.81
N THR A 512 -7.83 -35.12 3.46
CA THR A 512 -8.26 -35.41 2.07
C THR A 512 -9.77 -35.25 1.90
N ASP A 513 -10.44 -34.66 2.90
CA ASP A 513 -11.89 -34.55 3.01
C ASP A 513 -12.32 -33.12 3.43
N GLU A 514 -11.58 -32.13 2.96
CA GLU A 514 -11.84 -30.69 3.18
C GLU A 514 -11.86 -30.28 4.67
N GLY A 515 -11.03 -30.92 5.49
CA GLY A 515 -10.88 -30.65 6.93
C GLY A 515 -11.95 -31.31 7.80
N GLN A 516 -12.69 -32.29 7.28
CA GLN A 516 -13.62 -33.11 8.07
C GLN A 516 -12.87 -33.99 9.08
N SER A 517 -11.74 -34.55 8.67
CA SER A 517 -10.83 -35.32 9.51
C SER A 517 -9.37 -34.95 9.22
N TRP A 518 -8.51 -35.18 10.22
CA TRP A 518 -7.08 -34.86 10.14
C TRP A 518 -6.25 -36.06 10.59
N GLU A 519 -5.36 -36.52 9.71
CA GLU A 519 -4.32 -37.49 10.01
C GLU A 519 -3.03 -36.76 10.42
N THR A 520 -2.36 -37.22 11.47
CA THR A 520 -1.05 -36.66 11.87
C THR A 520 0.06 -37.50 11.26
N ILE A 521 0.83 -36.90 10.35
CA ILE A 521 1.82 -37.59 9.51
C ILE A 521 3.27 -37.26 9.88
N SER A 522 3.51 -36.68 11.06
CA SER A 522 4.86 -36.41 11.54
C SER A 522 4.99 -36.58 13.05
N PRO A 523 6.21 -36.81 13.56
CA PRO A 523 6.51 -36.56 14.97
C PRO A 523 6.51 -35.05 15.27
N ASP A 524 6.82 -34.67 16.51
CA ASP A 524 7.10 -33.27 16.85
C ASP A 524 8.40 -32.82 16.15
N LEU A 525 8.30 -31.84 15.25
CA LEU A 525 9.42 -31.39 14.40
C LEU A 525 10.12 -30.14 14.95
N THR A 526 9.97 -29.88 16.25
CA THR A 526 10.47 -28.69 16.95
C THR A 526 11.52 -29.08 18.01
N ARG A 527 12.22 -28.09 18.60
CA ARG A 527 13.11 -28.37 19.76
C ARG A 527 12.32 -28.79 21.00
N ASN A 528 11.09 -28.29 21.14
CA ASN A 528 10.16 -28.66 22.21
C ASN A 528 10.73 -28.47 23.63
N ASP A 529 11.48 -27.38 23.84
CA ASP A 529 11.98 -27.03 25.17
C ASP A 529 10.82 -26.65 26.08
N LYS A 530 10.55 -27.49 27.08
CA LYS A 530 9.41 -27.34 27.99
C LYS A 530 9.45 -26.04 28.80
N SER A 531 10.64 -25.47 29.03
CA SER A 531 10.76 -24.18 29.74
C SER A 531 10.19 -23.01 28.95
N LYS A 532 9.96 -23.17 27.65
CA LYS A 532 9.43 -22.15 26.73
C LYS A 532 7.93 -22.27 26.47
N LEU A 533 7.28 -23.29 27.01
CA LEU A 533 5.86 -23.54 26.77
C LEU A 533 4.96 -22.88 27.81
N VAL A 534 5.51 -22.58 28.99
CA VAL A 534 4.79 -22.11 30.18
C VAL A 534 4.05 -20.77 30.00
N SER A 535 3.12 -20.50 30.91
CA SER A 535 2.38 -19.23 31.01
C SER A 535 3.27 -17.99 30.91
N SER A 536 2.76 -16.97 30.22
CA SER A 536 3.41 -15.69 29.92
C SER A 536 2.69 -14.51 30.57
N GLY A 537 3.41 -13.41 30.80
CA GLY A 537 2.89 -12.10 31.25
C GLY A 537 3.59 -11.54 32.51
N GLY A 538 4.34 -12.38 33.22
CA GLY A 538 5.18 -11.97 34.35
C GLY A 538 4.45 -11.99 35.70
N PRO A 539 4.91 -11.21 36.70
CA PRO A 539 4.44 -11.34 38.08
C PRO A 539 3.04 -10.76 38.37
N ILE A 540 2.49 -9.88 37.52
CA ILE A 540 1.23 -9.18 37.81
C ILE A 540 0.07 -9.64 36.91
N THR A 541 0.19 -9.44 35.59
CA THR A 541 -0.87 -9.71 34.61
C THR A 541 -0.38 -10.74 33.60
N GLN A 542 -1.07 -11.89 33.50
CA GLN A 542 -0.75 -12.90 32.48
C GLN A 542 -1.23 -12.45 31.08
N ASP A 543 -0.58 -12.93 30.02
CA ASP A 543 -0.98 -12.76 28.61
C ASP A 543 -0.72 -14.08 27.86
N ASN A 544 -1.78 -14.87 27.73
CA ASN A 544 -1.78 -16.21 27.14
C ASN A 544 -2.82 -16.27 26.02
N THR A 545 -2.54 -15.55 24.93
CA THR A 545 -3.45 -15.39 23.78
C THR A 545 -3.05 -16.22 22.57
N GLY A 546 -1.90 -16.90 22.62
CA GLY A 546 -1.34 -17.71 21.53
C GLY A 546 -0.24 -17.01 20.71
N VAL A 547 -0.02 -15.70 20.87
CA VAL A 547 1.13 -15.00 20.24
C VAL A 547 2.46 -15.48 20.81
N GLU A 548 2.47 -15.78 22.11
CA GLU A 548 3.62 -16.20 22.89
C GLU A 548 3.89 -17.72 22.79
N TYR A 549 3.01 -18.47 22.11
CA TYR A 549 3.19 -19.91 21.94
C TYR A 549 4.37 -20.17 21.00
N TYR A 550 5.24 -21.07 21.45
CA TYR A 550 6.54 -21.34 20.83
C TYR A 550 6.75 -22.85 20.65
N ALA A 551 7.80 -23.24 19.95
CA ALA A 551 8.04 -24.61 19.51
C ALA A 551 6.89 -25.14 18.65
N THR A 552 6.67 -24.43 17.54
CA THR A 552 5.67 -24.69 16.50
C THR A 552 6.30 -24.67 15.11
N ILE A 553 5.75 -25.41 14.15
CA ILE A 553 6.10 -25.27 12.73
C ILE A 553 5.54 -23.93 12.24
N PHE A 554 6.39 -23.11 11.66
CA PHE A 554 6.11 -21.72 11.33
C PHE A 554 6.25 -21.40 9.83
N ALA A 555 7.03 -22.21 9.10
CA ALA A 555 7.21 -22.07 7.66
C ALA A 555 7.19 -23.43 6.97
N VAL A 556 6.59 -23.50 5.79
CA VAL A 556 6.54 -24.71 4.96
C VAL A 556 6.63 -24.34 3.49
N ASP A 557 7.23 -25.21 2.69
CA ASP A 557 7.01 -25.22 1.25
C ASP A 557 7.16 -26.63 0.67
N GLU A 558 6.17 -27.08 -0.11
CA GLU A 558 6.30 -28.29 -0.92
C GLU A 558 7.04 -27.97 -2.22
N SER A 559 7.90 -28.87 -2.70
CA SER A 559 8.58 -28.70 -3.98
C SER A 559 7.56 -28.54 -5.11
N PRO A 560 7.67 -27.53 -5.98
CA PRO A 560 6.82 -27.45 -7.17
C PRO A 560 7.21 -28.47 -8.26
N ILE A 561 8.29 -29.24 -8.08
CA ILE A 561 8.83 -30.17 -9.10
C ILE A 561 8.56 -31.63 -8.74
N GLN A 562 8.63 -31.98 -7.45
CA GLN A 562 8.53 -33.36 -7.00
C GLN A 562 7.46 -33.50 -5.91
N GLU A 563 6.47 -34.36 -6.16
CA GLU A 563 5.45 -34.72 -5.16
C GLU A 563 6.09 -35.38 -3.94
N GLY A 564 5.56 -35.04 -2.76
CA GLY A 564 6.00 -35.64 -1.49
C GLY A 564 7.31 -35.07 -0.93
N LEU A 565 7.97 -34.16 -1.66
CA LEU A 565 9.14 -33.43 -1.19
C LEU A 565 8.72 -32.13 -0.50
N MET A 566 8.82 -32.07 0.83
CA MET A 566 8.36 -30.92 1.62
C MET A 566 9.38 -30.50 2.67
N TRP A 567 9.61 -29.19 2.74
CA TRP A 567 10.48 -28.54 3.72
C TRP A 567 9.64 -27.87 4.80
N VAL A 568 9.99 -28.08 6.06
CA VAL A 568 9.34 -27.41 7.21
C VAL A 568 10.37 -26.74 8.10
N GLY A 569 10.00 -25.59 8.65
CA GLY A 569 10.83 -24.79 9.57
C GLY A 569 10.03 -24.38 10.80
N SER A 570 10.66 -24.45 11.98
CA SER A 570 10.02 -24.09 13.25
C SER A 570 10.41 -22.69 13.75
N ASP A 571 9.57 -22.11 14.59
CA ASP A 571 9.86 -20.85 15.29
C ASP A 571 11.01 -20.97 16.31
N ASP A 572 11.38 -22.19 16.71
CA ASP A 572 12.50 -22.50 17.59
C ASP A 572 13.78 -22.98 16.86
N GLY A 573 13.82 -22.88 15.53
CA GLY A 573 15.04 -22.98 14.74
C GLY A 573 15.45 -24.39 14.32
N MET A 574 14.46 -25.21 14.00
CA MET A 574 14.62 -26.52 13.36
C MET A 574 14.16 -26.46 11.91
N ILE A 575 14.85 -27.21 11.04
CA ILE A 575 14.47 -27.42 9.65
C ILE A 575 14.43 -28.94 9.39
N HIS A 576 13.30 -29.43 8.89
CA HIS A 576 13.13 -30.82 8.52
C HIS A 576 12.71 -30.97 7.05
N LEU A 577 12.99 -32.13 6.50
CA LEU A 577 12.69 -32.52 5.13
C LEU A 577 12.02 -33.89 5.10
N THR A 578 10.93 -34.02 4.35
CA THR A 578 10.40 -35.31 3.90
C THR A 578 10.51 -35.40 2.38
N LYS A 579 10.66 -36.62 1.85
CA LYS A 579 10.71 -36.91 0.40
C LYS A 579 9.68 -37.94 -0.03
N ASP A 580 8.84 -38.37 0.89
CA ASP A 580 7.92 -39.50 0.81
C ASP A 580 6.57 -39.15 1.46
N SER A 581 6.13 -37.89 1.27
CA SER A 581 4.83 -37.40 1.74
C SER A 581 4.59 -37.53 3.25
N GLY A 582 5.66 -37.44 4.04
CA GLY A 582 5.62 -37.49 5.50
C GLY A 582 5.83 -38.86 6.11
N GLU A 583 6.06 -39.93 5.33
CA GLU A 583 6.39 -41.25 5.88
C GLU A 583 7.70 -41.20 6.70
N THR A 584 8.70 -40.46 6.22
CA THR A 584 9.96 -40.21 6.93
C THR A 584 10.33 -38.73 6.97
N TRP A 585 10.98 -38.33 8.06
CA TRP A 585 11.42 -36.95 8.31
C TRP A 585 12.89 -36.91 8.70
N GLU A 586 13.69 -36.15 7.96
CA GLU A 586 15.11 -35.92 8.24
C GLU A 586 15.32 -34.51 8.83
N ASN A 587 16.05 -34.41 9.93
CA ASN A 587 16.49 -33.11 10.46
C ASN A 587 17.71 -32.62 9.67
N VAL A 588 17.48 -31.58 8.86
CA VAL A 588 18.48 -30.99 7.96
C VAL A 588 18.93 -29.61 8.44
N THR A 589 18.74 -29.30 9.72
CA THR A 589 19.09 -28.02 10.32
C THR A 589 20.61 -27.75 10.18
N PRO A 590 21.04 -26.59 9.65
CA PRO A 590 22.45 -26.25 9.56
C PRO A 590 23.16 -26.30 10.93
N LYS A 591 24.26 -27.03 11.03
CA LYS A 591 24.99 -27.20 12.31
C LYS A 591 25.47 -25.89 12.96
N LYS A 592 25.69 -24.84 12.17
CA LYS A 592 26.15 -23.51 12.63
C LYS A 592 25.02 -22.48 12.70
N ILE A 593 23.77 -22.90 12.49
CA ILE A 593 22.64 -21.99 12.63
C ILE A 593 22.62 -21.47 14.08
N PRO A 594 22.40 -20.16 14.32
CA PRO A 594 22.25 -19.67 15.67
C PRO A 594 21.06 -20.34 16.36
N GLU A 595 21.22 -20.69 17.64
CA GLU A 595 20.09 -21.23 18.41
C GLU A 595 18.95 -20.22 18.50
N TRP A 596 17.72 -20.76 18.48
CA TRP A 596 16.47 -20.00 18.56
C TRP A 596 16.25 -19.02 17.40
N LEU A 597 16.88 -19.27 16.25
CA LEU A 597 16.56 -18.58 15.00
C LEU A 597 15.14 -18.98 14.57
N MET A 598 14.22 -18.03 14.56
CA MET A 598 12.87 -18.26 14.04
C MET A 598 12.94 -18.44 12.53
N ILE A 599 12.55 -19.61 12.01
CA ILE A 599 12.47 -19.85 10.57
C ILE A 599 11.17 -19.23 10.05
N ASN A 600 11.28 -18.04 9.45
CA ASN A 600 10.12 -17.21 9.13
C ASN A 600 9.55 -17.47 7.73
N SER A 601 10.39 -17.90 6.78
CA SER A 601 9.96 -18.34 5.44
C SER A 601 10.89 -19.40 4.85
N ILE A 602 10.31 -20.31 4.06
CA ILE A 602 11.01 -21.25 3.18
C ILE A 602 10.48 -21.04 1.75
N ASP A 603 11.32 -21.20 0.74
CA ASP A 603 10.92 -21.26 -0.68
C ASP A 603 11.72 -22.38 -1.36
N ALA A 604 11.01 -23.43 -1.77
CA ALA A 604 11.55 -24.54 -2.52
C ALA A 604 11.75 -24.13 -3.99
N SER A 605 12.90 -24.46 -4.56
CA SER A 605 13.27 -23.99 -5.90
C SER A 605 12.31 -24.52 -6.98
N SER A 606 11.95 -23.63 -7.90
CA SER A 606 11.21 -23.98 -9.12
C SER A 606 12.10 -24.58 -10.22
N PHE A 607 13.41 -24.71 -10.00
CA PHE A 607 14.37 -25.18 -11.00
C PHE A 607 15.12 -26.46 -10.62
N ASP A 608 15.16 -26.81 -9.34
CA ASP A 608 15.96 -27.94 -8.84
C ASP A 608 15.36 -28.48 -7.53
N THR A 609 15.27 -29.80 -7.41
CA THR A 609 14.64 -30.45 -6.24
C THR A 609 15.53 -30.46 -4.99
N GLY A 610 16.85 -30.33 -5.12
CA GLY A 610 17.78 -30.25 -3.99
C GLY A 610 17.87 -28.86 -3.36
N THR A 611 17.32 -27.85 -4.02
CA THR A 611 17.52 -26.44 -3.67
C THR A 611 16.36 -25.85 -2.87
N ALA A 612 16.68 -25.22 -1.74
CA ALA A 612 15.73 -24.45 -0.93
C ALA A 612 16.39 -23.22 -0.32
N TYR A 613 15.61 -22.15 -0.21
CA TYR A 613 16.01 -20.89 0.41
C TYR A 613 15.25 -20.67 1.70
N VAL A 614 15.93 -20.12 2.71
CA VAL A 614 15.38 -19.91 4.04
C VAL A 614 15.68 -18.50 4.53
N ALA A 615 14.66 -17.80 5.02
CA ALA A 615 14.82 -16.57 5.79
C ALA A 615 14.53 -16.85 7.28
N GLY A 616 15.45 -16.43 8.14
CA GLY A 616 15.28 -16.49 9.58
C GLY A 616 15.46 -15.14 10.26
N THR A 617 15.02 -15.03 11.52
CA THR A 617 15.22 -13.83 12.32
C THR A 617 15.41 -14.11 13.81
N ARG A 618 16.17 -13.24 14.50
CA ARG A 618 16.47 -13.31 15.96
C ARG A 618 16.23 -11.99 16.68
N TYR A 619 15.53 -11.04 16.05
CA TYR A 619 15.31 -9.71 16.61
C TYR A 619 14.68 -9.75 18.01
N LYS A 620 13.84 -10.76 18.29
CA LYS A 620 13.21 -11.01 19.60
C LYS A 620 14.18 -11.45 20.71
N LEU A 621 15.48 -11.57 20.40
CA LEU A 621 16.59 -11.77 21.34
C LEU A 621 17.56 -10.57 21.34
N GLY A 622 17.19 -9.47 20.68
CA GLY A 622 18.01 -8.27 20.53
C GLY A 622 19.18 -8.43 19.55
N ASP A 623 19.03 -9.34 18.59
CA ASP A 623 19.95 -9.61 17.47
C ASP A 623 19.26 -9.27 16.15
N PHE A 624 19.66 -8.14 15.54
CA PHE A 624 19.06 -7.60 14.32
C PHE A 624 19.80 -8.02 13.04
N THR A 625 20.75 -8.96 13.16
CA THR A 625 21.53 -9.47 12.03
C THR A 625 20.61 -10.12 10.98
N PRO A 626 20.78 -9.86 9.68
CA PRO A 626 20.07 -10.59 8.63
C PRO A 626 20.51 -12.06 8.56
N TYR A 627 19.56 -12.96 8.29
CA TYR A 627 19.80 -14.40 8.16
C TYR A 627 19.05 -14.98 6.96
N LEU A 628 19.78 -15.17 5.86
CA LEU A 628 19.32 -15.85 4.66
C LEU A 628 20.23 -17.05 4.38
N TYR A 629 19.66 -18.22 4.17
CA TYR A 629 20.38 -19.45 3.88
C TYR A 629 19.92 -20.08 2.57
N VAL A 630 20.83 -20.77 1.91
CA VAL A 630 20.53 -21.64 0.77
C VAL A 630 21.17 -23.00 0.98
N THR A 631 20.44 -24.05 0.60
CA THR A 631 20.95 -25.40 0.34
C THR A 631 20.75 -25.71 -1.14
N GLU A 632 21.62 -26.53 -1.73
CA GLU A 632 21.50 -27.05 -3.10
C GLU A 632 21.57 -28.60 -3.12
N ASP A 633 21.57 -29.25 -1.96
CA ASP A 633 21.79 -30.70 -1.84
C ASP A 633 20.90 -31.38 -0.79
N TYR A 634 19.63 -30.96 -0.72
CA TYR A 634 18.63 -31.48 0.22
C TYR A 634 18.97 -31.23 1.70
N GLY A 635 19.64 -30.11 1.99
CA GLY A 635 19.93 -29.65 3.34
C GLY A 635 21.17 -30.28 3.98
N LYS A 636 21.98 -31.04 3.20
CA LYS A 636 23.26 -31.60 3.67
C LYS A 636 24.28 -30.50 3.91
N ASN A 637 24.31 -29.48 3.06
CA ASN A 637 25.14 -28.29 3.19
C ASN A 637 24.31 -27.02 3.08
N TRP A 638 24.66 -26.02 3.89
CA TRP A 638 24.00 -24.73 3.91
C TRP A 638 25.01 -23.59 3.82
N LYS A 639 24.62 -22.54 3.09
CA LYS A 639 25.42 -21.32 2.91
C LYS A 639 24.63 -20.10 3.35
N LEU A 640 25.23 -19.26 4.20
CA LEU A 640 24.71 -17.93 4.52
C LEU A 640 24.92 -16.99 3.31
N ILE A 641 23.86 -16.32 2.90
CA ILE A 641 23.78 -15.51 1.68
C ILE A 641 23.23 -14.11 2.00
N THR A 642 23.91 -13.34 2.85
CA THR A 642 23.44 -12.01 3.31
C THR A 642 24.35 -10.85 2.91
N SER A 643 25.38 -11.12 2.10
CA SER A 643 26.35 -10.10 1.68
C SER A 643 25.66 -8.96 0.92
N GLY A 644 25.74 -7.73 1.43
CA GLY A 644 25.11 -6.54 0.82
C GLY A 644 23.82 -6.08 1.52
N ILE A 645 23.29 -6.88 2.46
CA ILE A 645 22.24 -6.46 3.38
C ILE A 645 22.89 -5.78 4.60
N ASP A 646 22.26 -4.73 5.11
CA ASP A 646 22.74 -4.02 6.30
C ASP A 646 22.55 -4.89 7.55
N ASP A 647 23.48 -4.82 8.51
CA ASP A 647 23.47 -5.68 9.70
C ASP A 647 22.31 -5.37 10.67
N GLU A 648 21.62 -4.23 10.53
CA GLU A 648 20.41 -3.89 11.30
C GLU A 648 19.11 -4.18 10.53
N HIS A 649 19.20 -4.66 9.27
CA HIS A 649 18.05 -4.96 8.42
C HIS A 649 17.70 -6.44 8.50
N PHE A 650 17.29 -6.91 9.69
CA PHE A 650 16.92 -8.31 9.85
C PHE A 650 15.89 -8.75 8.81
N THR A 651 16.06 -9.97 8.32
CA THR A 651 15.30 -10.52 7.20
C THR A 651 14.02 -11.19 7.67
N ARG A 652 12.94 -10.98 6.94
CA ARG A 652 11.63 -11.54 7.23
C ARG A 652 11.23 -12.59 6.19
N VAL A 653 11.51 -12.35 4.91
CA VAL A 653 11.07 -13.25 3.83
C VAL A 653 12.08 -13.29 2.69
N LEU A 654 12.17 -14.44 2.02
CA LEU A 654 12.87 -14.61 0.75
C LEU A 654 12.00 -15.39 -0.24
N ARG A 655 11.91 -14.91 -1.48
CA ARG A 655 11.31 -15.62 -2.62
C ARG A 655 12.26 -15.65 -3.80
N ALA A 656 12.45 -16.82 -4.39
CA ALA A 656 13.12 -17.00 -5.66
C ALA A 656 12.16 -16.65 -6.80
N ASP A 657 12.70 -15.98 -7.81
CA ASP A 657 11.98 -15.72 -9.05
C ASP A 657 11.58 -17.02 -9.74
N LYS A 658 10.39 -17.06 -10.34
CA LYS A 658 9.84 -18.28 -10.94
C LYS A 658 10.29 -18.50 -12.40
N SER A 659 10.90 -17.51 -13.03
CA SER A 659 11.36 -17.57 -14.43
C SER A 659 12.87 -17.42 -14.57
N ASN A 660 13.56 -16.82 -13.59
CA ASN A 660 15.00 -16.66 -13.60
C ASN A 660 15.66 -17.18 -12.31
N LYS A 661 16.33 -18.33 -12.39
CA LYS A 661 17.00 -19.00 -11.26
C LYS A 661 18.07 -18.17 -10.54
N ASN A 662 18.52 -17.05 -11.11
CA ASN A 662 19.55 -16.20 -10.50
C ASN A 662 18.96 -15.07 -9.66
N ILE A 663 17.66 -14.76 -9.82
CA ILE A 663 17.02 -13.62 -9.18
C ILE A 663 16.31 -14.07 -7.90
N LEU A 664 16.61 -13.39 -6.79
CA LEU A 664 15.95 -13.57 -5.50
C LEU A 664 15.49 -12.22 -4.96
N TYR A 665 14.34 -12.20 -4.29
CA TYR A 665 13.80 -11.03 -3.60
C TYR A 665 13.77 -11.29 -2.09
N ALA A 666 14.18 -10.29 -1.30
CA ALA A 666 14.15 -10.36 0.16
C ALA A 666 13.43 -9.16 0.75
N GLY A 667 12.52 -9.43 1.68
CA GLY A 667 11.86 -8.45 2.53
C GLY A 667 12.54 -8.39 3.90
N THR A 668 12.79 -7.17 4.37
CA THR A 668 13.44 -6.87 5.67
C THR A 668 12.55 -5.97 6.53
N GLU A 669 12.98 -5.68 7.75
CA GLU A 669 12.34 -4.69 8.62
C GLU A 669 12.24 -3.29 8.01
N THR A 670 13.14 -2.95 7.11
CA THR A 670 13.29 -1.59 6.55
C THR A 670 12.96 -1.50 5.07
N GLY A 671 12.51 -2.58 4.44
CA GLY A 671 12.17 -2.60 3.01
C GLY A 671 12.82 -3.73 2.20
N MET A 672 13.05 -3.47 0.92
CA MET A 672 13.28 -4.49 -0.11
C MET A 672 14.73 -4.61 -0.58
N TYR A 673 15.15 -5.85 -0.84
CA TYR A 673 16.42 -6.20 -1.46
C TYR A 673 16.24 -7.17 -2.62
N ILE A 674 17.15 -7.11 -3.60
CA ILE A 674 17.21 -8.02 -4.75
C ILE A 674 18.62 -8.59 -4.92
N SER A 675 18.72 -9.87 -5.25
CA SER A 675 19.95 -10.51 -5.70
C SER A 675 19.80 -10.92 -7.16
N TYR A 676 20.87 -10.76 -7.95
CA TYR A 676 20.96 -11.18 -9.35
C TYR A 676 21.92 -12.36 -9.56
N ASP A 677 22.45 -12.93 -8.46
CA ASP A 677 23.53 -13.92 -8.46
C ASP A 677 23.28 -15.04 -7.43
N LYS A 678 22.01 -15.44 -7.27
CA LYS A 678 21.57 -16.51 -6.36
C LYS A 678 21.93 -16.24 -4.89
N GLY A 679 21.83 -14.99 -4.45
CA GLY A 679 22.10 -14.57 -3.08
C GLY A 679 23.59 -14.40 -2.75
N THR A 680 24.49 -14.50 -3.73
CA THR A 680 25.91 -14.25 -3.47
C THR A 680 26.15 -12.79 -3.05
N SER A 681 25.39 -11.86 -3.63
CA SER A 681 25.29 -10.46 -3.23
C SER A 681 23.87 -9.91 -3.36
N TRP A 682 23.53 -8.91 -2.53
CA TRP A 682 22.23 -8.25 -2.48
C TRP A 682 22.36 -6.74 -2.70
N ASN A 683 21.35 -6.16 -3.36
CA ASN A 683 21.24 -4.75 -3.68
C ASN A 683 19.91 -4.21 -3.11
N LYS A 684 19.89 -2.96 -2.64
CA LYS A 684 18.63 -2.30 -2.23
C LYS A 684 17.68 -2.19 -3.43
N PHE A 685 16.43 -2.60 -3.24
CA PHE A 685 15.39 -2.62 -4.28
C PHE A 685 14.14 -1.84 -3.84
N GLN A 686 14.36 -0.68 -3.23
CA GLN A 686 13.30 0.10 -2.59
C GLN A 686 12.37 0.81 -3.60
N LYS A 687 12.93 1.38 -4.66
CA LYS A 687 12.21 2.22 -5.64
C LYS A 687 11.35 3.28 -4.93
N ASN A 688 10.05 3.34 -5.24
CA ASN A 688 9.06 4.22 -4.63
C ASN A 688 8.30 3.59 -3.45
N LEU A 689 8.63 2.36 -3.03
CA LEU A 689 8.02 1.74 -1.86
C LEU A 689 8.44 2.51 -0.59
N PRO A 690 7.52 2.78 0.36
CA PRO A 690 7.88 3.37 1.65
C PRO A 690 8.88 2.53 2.45
N ILE A 691 9.63 3.13 3.37
CA ILE A 691 10.45 2.39 4.34
C ILE A 691 9.49 1.76 5.37
N VAL A 692 9.22 0.47 5.20
CA VAL A 692 8.21 -0.27 5.98
C VAL A 692 8.67 -1.72 6.17
N PRO A 693 8.31 -2.39 7.29
CA PRO A 693 8.52 -3.82 7.42
C PRO A 693 7.80 -4.61 6.33
N ILE A 694 8.55 -5.47 5.65
CA ILE A 694 8.04 -6.38 4.62
C ILE A 694 7.87 -7.76 5.24
N THR A 695 6.63 -8.17 5.47
CA THR A 695 6.32 -9.39 6.23
C THR A 695 6.29 -10.63 5.36
N ASP A 696 5.84 -10.50 4.11
CA ASP A 696 5.78 -11.61 3.17
C ASP A 696 5.75 -11.12 1.71
N LEU A 697 6.10 -12.02 0.79
CA LEU A 697 6.19 -11.77 -0.65
C LEU A 697 5.57 -12.95 -1.40
N THR A 698 4.90 -12.66 -2.52
CA THR A 698 4.52 -13.69 -3.48
C THR A 698 4.68 -13.18 -4.92
N ILE A 699 4.80 -14.11 -5.87
CA ILE A 699 5.00 -13.82 -7.28
C ILE A 699 3.88 -14.48 -8.08
N LYS A 700 3.16 -13.67 -8.86
CA LYS A 700 2.08 -14.13 -9.75
C LYS A 700 2.16 -13.40 -11.08
N ASP A 701 2.18 -14.17 -12.17
CA ASP A 701 2.18 -13.68 -13.54
C ASP A 701 3.23 -12.56 -13.80
N ASN A 702 4.50 -12.81 -13.42
CA ASN A 702 5.59 -11.83 -13.47
C ASN A 702 5.31 -10.50 -12.74
N SER A 703 4.51 -10.55 -11.68
CA SER A 703 4.28 -9.43 -10.76
C SER A 703 4.80 -9.82 -9.38
N LEU A 704 5.46 -8.88 -8.69
CA LEU A 704 5.90 -9.07 -7.30
C LEU A 704 4.91 -8.40 -6.37
N ILE A 705 4.20 -9.18 -5.56
CA ILE A 705 3.25 -8.71 -4.55
C ILE A 705 3.94 -8.63 -3.20
N VAL A 706 3.76 -7.50 -2.53
CA VAL A 706 4.45 -7.13 -1.30
C VAL A 706 3.41 -6.87 -0.20
N ALA A 707 3.39 -7.75 0.81
CA ALA A 707 2.66 -7.49 2.04
C ALA A 707 3.54 -6.69 3.00
N THR A 708 2.99 -5.57 3.47
CA THR A 708 3.66 -4.70 4.43
C THR A 708 2.97 -4.76 5.77
N GLN A 709 3.69 -4.43 6.83
CA GLN A 709 3.11 -4.20 8.14
C GLN A 709 2.95 -2.70 8.36
N GLY A 710 1.86 -2.10 7.88
CA GLY A 710 1.55 -0.68 8.14
C GLY A 710 1.39 0.20 6.90
N ARG A 711 1.54 -0.32 5.68
CA ARG A 711 1.38 0.42 4.41
C ARG A 711 0.53 -0.33 3.38
N SER A 712 -0.33 -1.25 3.83
CA SER A 712 -1.21 -2.04 2.97
C SER A 712 -0.45 -2.91 1.93
N ILE A 713 -1.12 -3.34 0.84
CA ILE A 713 -0.51 -4.15 -0.23
C ILE A 713 0.12 -3.24 -1.30
N TRP A 714 1.34 -3.60 -1.71
CA TRP A 714 2.03 -2.99 -2.85
C TRP A 714 2.36 -4.05 -3.90
N MET A 715 2.46 -3.63 -5.16
CA MET A 715 2.78 -4.56 -6.25
C MET A 715 3.67 -3.91 -7.31
N LEU A 716 4.74 -4.60 -7.72
CA LEU A 716 5.48 -4.29 -8.94
C LEU A 716 4.86 -5.12 -10.06
N ASP A 717 4.09 -4.47 -10.92
CA ASP A 717 3.24 -5.15 -11.93
C ASP A 717 4.04 -5.87 -13.05
N ASP A 718 5.30 -5.49 -13.29
CA ASP A 718 6.07 -6.01 -14.43
C ASP A 718 7.54 -6.32 -14.09
N LEU A 719 7.81 -7.57 -13.71
CA LEU A 719 9.15 -8.10 -13.51
C LEU A 719 9.90 -8.37 -14.82
N THR A 720 9.25 -8.33 -15.98
CA THR A 720 9.91 -8.64 -17.26
C THR A 720 11.02 -7.64 -17.59
N VAL A 721 10.91 -6.39 -17.13
CA VAL A 721 11.99 -5.39 -17.23
C VAL A 721 13.21 -5.84 -16.43
N ILE A 722 13.00 -6.37 -15.21
CA ILE A 722 14.07 -6.85 -14.34
C ILE A 722 14.76 -8.09 -14.95
N HIS A 723 13.99 -8.97 -15.60
CA HIS A 723 14.52 -10.15 -16.27
C HIS A 723 15.38 -9.83 -17.49
N GLN A 724 15.22 -8.65 -18.09
CA GLN A 724 15.91 -8.20 -19.31
C GLN A 724 17.09 -7.24 -19.04
N LEU A 725 17.49 -7.06 -17.78
CA LEU A 725 18.59 -6.17 -17.44
C LEU A 725 19.94 -6.66 -17.99
N SER A 726 20.73 -5.71 -18.48
CA SER A 726 22.10 -5.90 -18.96
C SER A 726 22.98 -4.79 -18.40
N SER A 727 24.29 -5.05 -18.25
CA SER A 727 25.21 -4.11 -17.57
C SER A 727 25.48 -2.81 -18.33
N SER A 728 25.18 -2.75 -19.63
CA SER A 728 25.36 -1.53 -20.43
C SER A 728 24.33 -0.47 -20.04
N VAL A 729 24.79 0.75 -19.75
CA VAL A 729 23.97 1.95 -19.49
C VAL A 729 24.11 3.00 -20.58
N ASP A 730 24.92 2.73 -21.61
CA ASP A 730 25.26 3.67 -22.69
C ASP A 730 24.41 3.43 -23.95
N GLU A 731 23.55 2.40 -23.94
CA GLU A 731 22.73 2.02 -25.08
C GLU A 731 21.24 2.17 -24.78
N GLU A 732 20.50 2.67 -25.76
CA GLU A 732 19.04 2.66 -25.75
C GLU A 732 18.53 1.23 -25.65
N LYS A 733 17.44 1.04 -24.89
CA LYS A 733 16.78 -0.27 -24.76
C LYS A 733 15.29 -0.13 -24.98
N LEU A 734 14.72 -1.07 -25.71
CA LEU A 734 13.29 -1.32 -25.76
C LEU A 734 13.06 -2.69 -25.13
N TYR A 735 12.45 -2.70 -23.95
CA TYR A 735 12.16 -3.94 -23.25
C TYR A 735 10.98 -4.64 -23.93
N LYS A 736 11.03 -5.97 -24.04
CA LYS A 736 9.89 -6.75 -24.52
C LYS A 736 8.70 -6.47 -23.60
N PRO A 737 7.57 -5.93 -24.11
CA PRO A 737 6.40 -5.68 -23.29
C PRO A 737 5.84 -6.97 -22.71
N LYS A 738 5.33 -6.91 -21.47
CA LYS A 738 4.52 -7.97 -20.89
C LYS A 738 3.21 -8.12 -21.68
N ASP A 739 2.81 -9.37 -21.91
CA ASP A 739 1.52 -9.68 -22.51
C ASP A 739 0.38 -8.95 -21.81
N SER A 740 -0.52 -8.39 -22.61
CA SER A 740 -1.58 -7.52 -22.13
C SER A 740 -2.95 -8.11 -22.47
N TYR A 741 -3.95 -7.83 -21.64
CA TYR A 741 -5.33 -8.25 -21.91
C TYR A 741 -6.14 -7.06 -22.44
N ARG A 742 -7.05 -7.32 -23.38
CA ARG A 742 -7.98 -6.32 -23.95
C ARG A 742 -9.08 -5.90 -22.95
N MET A 743 -8.72 -5.66 -21.69
CA MET A 743 -9.65 -5.39 -20.59
C MET A 743 -10.38 -4.05 -20.70
N ARG A 744 -11.45 -3.91 -19.92
CA ARG A 744 -12.10 -2.61 -19.64
C ARG A 744 -11.43 -1.91 -18.45
N GLY A 745 -11.88 -0.68 -18.17
CA GLY A 745 -11.39 0.14 -17.06
C GLY A 745 -10.31 1.14 -17.44
N SER A 746 -9.88 1.90 -16.44
CA SER A 746 -8.84 2.93 -16.53
C SER A 746 -7.98 2.88 -15.26
N GLY A 747 -6.82 3.51 -15.25
CA GLY A 747 -5.90 3.44 -14.12
C GLY A 747 -4.70 4.36 -14.26
N GLY A 748 -3.76 4.21 -13.34
CA GLY A 748 -2.53 5.01 -13.26
C GLY A 748 -2.65 6.30 -12.45
N ARG A 749 -3.84 6.68 -11.99
CA ARG A 749 -4.03 7.85 -11.12
C ARG A 749 -4.08 7.40 -9.65
N LYS A 750 -3.21 8.00 -8.83
CA LYS A 750 -3.22 7.83 -7.36
C LYS A 750 -4.46 8.48 -6.74
N SER A 751 -4.92 7.94 -5.63
CA SER A 751 -6.02 8.46 -4.82
C SER A 751 -5.59 8.52 -3.35
N LEU A 752 -6.21 9.41 -2.58
CA LEU A 752 -6.05 9.47 -1.12
C LEU A 752 -6.97 8.51 -0.38
N THR A 753 -7.92 7.88 -1.09
CA THR A 753 -8.98 7.07 -0.49
C THR A 753 -9.18 5.72 -1.18
N ALA A 754 -8.35 5.37 -2.18
CA ALA A 754 -8.50 4.15 -2.94
C ALA A 754 -7.16 3.68 -3.53
N GLY A 755 -7.05 2.38 -3.76
CA GLY A 755 -5.90 1.79 -4.43
C GLY A 755 -5.76 2.30 -5.86
N THR A 756 -4.53 2.39 -6.34
CA THR A 756 -4.26 2.80 -7.72
C THR A 756 -4.57 1.62 -8.64
N ASN A 757 -5.43 1.78 -9.65
CA ASN A 757 -5.68 0.69 -10.63
C ASN A 757 -4.56 0.62 -11.68
N LEU A 758 -4.33 -0.56 -12.25
CA LEU A 758 -3.38 -0.75 -13.34
C LEU A 758 -3.86 0.00 -14.60
N PRO A 759 -2.99 0.76 -15.30
CA PRO A 759 -3.35 1.38 -16.58
C PRO A 759 -3.87 0.33 -17.57
N ASN A 760 -4.91 0.70 -18.32
CA ASN A 760 -5.48 -0.19 -19.31
C ASN A 760 -4.86 0.05 -20.69
N GLY A 761 -4.15 -0.95 -21.20
CA GLY A 761 -3.41 -0.86 -22.45
C GLY A 761 -2.17 -1.74 -22.42
N VAL A 762 -1.36 -1.63 -23.47
CA VAL A 762 -0.03 -2.24 -23.53
C VAL A 762 0.94 -1.27 -22.89
N ILE A 763 1.56 -1.69 -21.79
CA ILE A 763 2.58 -0.92 -21.09
C ILE A 763 3.93 -1.23 -21.74
N ILE A 764 4.57 -0.20 -22.27
CA ILE A 764 5.83 -0.32 -23.01
C ILE A 764 6.90 0.42 -22.24
N HIS A 765 7.97 -0.30 -21.90
CA HIS A 765 9.11 0.23 -21.17
C HIS A 765 10.31 0.40 -22.10
N TYR A 766 11.00 1.52 -21.99
CA TYR A 766 12.23 1.78 -22.73
C TYR A 766 13.19 2.64 -21.91
N PHE A 767 14.48 2.57 -22.23
CA PHE A 767 15.55 3.31 -21.55
C PHE A 767 16.33 4.15 -22.57
N LEU A 768 16.55 5.42 -22.24
CA LEU A 768 17.34 6.36 -23.03
C LEU A 768 18.55 6.87 -22.22
N PRO A 769 19.79 6.54 -22.60
CA PRO A 769 20.99 6.94 -21.85
C PRO A 769 21.20 8.47 -21.85
N SER A 770 20.79 9.13 -22.94
CA SER A 770 20.76 10.58 -23.11
C SER A 770 19.48 10.97 -23.83
N PHE A 771 18.95 12.14 -23.49
CA PHE A 771 17.82 12.73 -24.21
C PHE A 771 17.85 14.26 -24.01
N ASP A 772 17.77 14.99 -25.11
CA ASP A 772 17.56 16.43 -25.16
C ASP A 772 16.26 16.73 -25.91
N ASN A 773 15.28 17.32 -25.21
CA ASN A 773 13.96 17.54 -25.78
C ASN A 773 13.95 18.57 -26.91
N GLU A 774 14.98 19.41 -27.08
CA GLU A 774 15.08 20.36 -28.18
C GLU A 774 15.62 19.69 -29.44
N SER A 775 16.72 18.93 -29.33
CA SER A 775 17.40 18.35 -30.49
C SER A 775 16.96 16.94 -30.86
N ASP A 776 16.53 16.11 -29.92
CA ASP A 776 16.22 14.70 -30.17
C ASP A 776 14.77 14.47 -30.60
N GLU A 777 14.59 13.56 -31.56
CA GLU A 777 13.28 13.03 -31.93
C GLU A 777 13.20 11.55 -31.55
N VAL A 778 12.25 11.25 -30.67
CA VAL A 778 11.91 9.89 -30.23
C VAL A 778 10.54 9.54 -30.76
N LYS A 779 10.43 8.38 -31.39
CA LYS A 779 9.17 7.84 -31.93
C LYS A 779 8.91 6.45 -31.38
N LEU A 780 7.67 6.20 -31.02
CA LEU A 780 7.19 4.88 -30.68
C LEU A 780 6.06 4.53 -31.64
N SER A 781 6.29 3.51 -32.47
CA SER A 781 5.32 3.07 -33.48
C SER A 781 4.83 1.66 -33.17
N ILE A 782 3.53 1.48 -33.30
CA ILE A 782 2.84 0.20 -33.12
C ILE A 782 2.44 -0.32 -34.49
N HIS A 783 2.71 -1.60 -34.75
CA HIS A 783 2.45 -2.26 -36.00
C HIS A 783 1.68 -3.56 -35.78
N SER A 784 0.86 -3.95 -36.75
CA SER A 784 0.32 -5.30 -36.82
C SER A 784 1.43 -6.31 -37.16
N LYS A 785 1.13 -7.60 -36.97
CA LYS A 785 2.07 -8.70 -37.23
C LYS A 785 2.65 -8.72 -38.65
N ASP A 786 1.90 -8.24 -39.63
CA ASP A 786 2.31 -8.13 -41.04
C ASP A 786 3.25 -6.93 -41.32
N GLY A 787 3.51 -6.09 -40.32
CA GLY A 787 4.36 -4.89 -40.40
C GLY A 787 3.61 -3.60 -40.69
N SER A 788 2.30 -3.63 -40.94
CA SER A 788 1.51 -2.43 -41.23
C SER A 788 1.47 -1.49 -40.02
N LEU A 789 1.76 -0.20 -40.25
CA LEU A 789 1.72 0.82 -39.19
C LEU A 789 0.29 1.04 -38.70
N ILE A 790 0.08 0.89 -37.40
CA ILE A 790 -1.19 1.17 -36.74
C ILE A 790 -1.21 2.61 -36.24
N LYS A 791 -0.23 2.98 -35.41
CA LYS A 791 -0.17 4.29 -34.78
C LYS A 791 1.26 4.64 -34.38
N GLU A 792 1.62 5.90 -34.52
CA GLU A 792 2.92 6.44 -34.14
C GLU A 792 2.74 7.60 -33.14
N PHE A 793 3.59 7.62 -32.12
CA PHE A 793 3.69 8.65 -31.10
C PHE A 793 5.08 9.27 -31.14
N SER A 794 5.19 10.57 -30.87
CA SER A 794 6.49 11.25 -30.83
C SER A 794 6.50 12.42 -29.86
N ASN A 795 7.66 12.72 -29.27
CA ASN A 795 7.88 13.94 -28.48
C ASN A 795 7.76 15.22 -29.32
N LYS A 796 7.79 15.13 -30.65
CA LYS A 796 7.61 16.27 -31.57
C LYS A 796 6.23 16.31 -32.25
N SER A 797 5.37 15.32 -32.00
CA SER A 797 4.05 15.25 -32.63
C SER A 797 3.08 16.27 -32.04
N LYS A 798 2.31 16.95 -32.89
CA LYS A 798 1.23 17.85 -32.45
C LYS A 798 -0.02 17.08 -31.98
N GLU A 799 -0.28 15.92 -32.55
CA GLU A 799 -1.53 15.16 -32.32
C GLU A 799 -1.32 13.95 -31.39
N ASN A 800 -0.20 13.24 -31.52
CA ASN A 800 0.13 12.04 -30.76
C ASN A 800 1.39 12.27 -29.92
N LEU A 801 1.36 13.34 -29.12
CA LEU A 801 2.47 13.74 -28.27
C LEU A 801 2.78 12.67 -27.22
N MET A 802 4.05 12.33 -27.08
CA MET A 802 4.59 11.47 -26.04
C MET A 802 5.53 12.26 -25.14
N LYS A 803 5.42 12.07 -23.81
CA LYS A 803 6.42 12.56 -22.86
C LYS A 803 7.60 11.60 -22.85
N VAL A 804 8.81 12.16 -22.91
CA VAL A 804 10.07 11.43 -22.94
C VAL A 804 11.03 12.13 -22.00
N GLU A 805 11.76 11.35 -21.22
CA GLU A 805 12.76 11.83 -20.28
C GLU A 805 14.07 11.05 -20.47
N LYS A 806 15.19 11.61 -20.02
CA LYS A 806 16.44 10.86 -19.90
C LYS A 806 16.27 9.76 -18.85
N GLY A 807 16.72 8.54 -19.13
CA GLY A 807 16.62 7.39 -18.23
C GLY A 807 15.49 6.44 -18.61
N GLY A 808 14.88 5.80 -17.61
CA GLY A 808 13.79 4.84 -17.80
C GLY A 808 12.45 5.53 -18.08
N ASN A 809 11.74 5.09 -19.12
CA ASN A 809 10.46 5.63 -19.56
C ASN A 809 9.39 4.52 -19.62
N SER A 810 8.12 4.89 -19.39
CA SER A 810 6.95 4.02 -19.57
C SER A 810 5.89 4.73 -20.41
N PHE A 811 5.32 4.00 -21.37
CA PHE A 811 4.24 4.50 -22.22
C PHE A 811 3.11 3.47 -22.33
N VAL A 812 1.87 3.94 -22.21
CA VAL A 812 0.68 3.06 -22.29
C VAL A 812 -0.03 3.29 -23.61
N TRP A 813 0.05 2.32 -24.53
CA TRP A 813 -0.82 2.32 -25.70
C TRP A 813 -2.20 1.77 -25.31
N ASN A 814 -3.24 2.60 -25.37
CA ASN A 814 -4.62 2.24 -25.07
C ASN A 814 -5.27 1.25 -26.06
N MET A 815 -4.46 0.64 -26.93
CA MET A 815 -4.85 -0.32 -27.96
C MET A 815 -5.77 0.25 -29.04
N LYS A 816 -5.98 1.57 -29.15
CA LYS A 816 -6.85 2.14 -30.19
C LYS A 816 -6.08 2.44 -31.47
N TYR A 817 -6.68 2.07 -32.60
CA TYR A 817 -6.32 2.51 -33.94
C TYR A 817 -6.65 4.01 -34.11
N PRO A 818 -6.15 4.67 -35.17
CA PRO A 818 -6.57 6.02 -35.52
C PRO A 818 -8.10 6.09 -35.69
N GLY A 819 -8.69 7.15 -35.13
CA GLY A 819 -10.13 7.45 -35.28
C GLY A 819 -10.37 8.56 -36.29
N ALA A 820 -11.63 9.00 -36.42
CA ALA A 820 -11.95 10.17 -37.23
C ALA A 820 -11.54 11.48 -36.50
N LYS A 821 -11.00 12.44 -37.25
CA LYS A 821 -10.64 13.77 -36.73
C LYS A 821 -11.89 14.48 -36.24
N ARG A 822 -11.89 15.03 -35.03
CA ARG A 822 -12.92 15.99 -34.58
C ARG A 822 -12.52 17.40 -35.02
N LEU A 823 -13.42 18.14 -35.66
CA LEU A 823 -13.14 19.53 -36.04
C LEU A 823 -13.30 20.48 -34.85
N ASP A 824 -12.55 21.59 -34.90
CA ASP A 824 -12.63 22.64 -33.89
C ASP A 824 -14.06 23.18 -33.74
N LYS A 825 -14.43 23.47 -32.48
CA LYS A 825 -15.73 24.01 -32.06
C LYS A 825 -16.95 23.11 -32.37
N MET A 826 -16.74 21.85 -32.77
CA MET A 826 -17.86 20.91 -32.87
C MET A 826 -18.41 20.58 -31.49
N VAL A 827 -19.70 20.82 -31.31
CA VAL A 827 -20.49 20.42 -30.15
C VAL A 827 -21.24 19.15 -30.50
N LEU A 828 -21.03 18.10 -29.71
CA LEU A 828 -21.53 16.76 -29.99
C LEU A 828 -22.25 16.22 -28.76
N TRP A 829 -23.25 15.37 -28.99
CA TRP A 829 -23.96 14.66 -27.93
C TRP A 829 -23.80 13.16 -28.08
N GLY A 830 -23.13 12.53 -27.12
CA GLY A 830 -22.93 11.09 -27.08
C GLY A 830 -22.12 10.50 -28.23
N ALA A 831 -21.50 11.32 -29.09
CA ALA A 831 -20.67 10.83 -30.20
C ALA A 831 -19.24 10.53 -29.74
N ASP A 832 -18.70 9.39 -30.19
CA ASP A 832 -17.29 9.02 -30.06
C ASP A 832 -16.71 8.82 -31.46
N PHE A 833 -15.55 9.44 -31.73
CA PHE A 833 -14.82 9.31 -32.99
C PHE A 833 -13.47 8.62 -32.81
N SER A 834 -13.24 8.01 -31.64
CA SER A 834 -12.04 7.22 -31.41
C SER A 834 -12.04 5.97 -32.29
N GLY A 835 -10.83 5.55 -32.69
CA GLY A 835 -10.64 4.38 -33.54
C GLY A 835 -10.94 3.07 -32.80
N ALA A 836 -11.12 2.02 -33.59
CA ALA A 836 -11.37 0.69 -33.07
C ALA A 836 -10.23 0.24 -32.17
N LYS A 837 -10.56 -0.43 -31.07
CA LYS A 837 -9.54 -1.04 -30.21
C LYS A 837 -9.02 -2.32 -30.89
N ALA A 838 -7.74 -2.62 -30.75
CA ALA A 838 -7.02 -3.71 -31.40
C ALA A 838 -7.61 -5.11 -31.08
N VAL A 839 -7.75 -5.95 -32.10
CA VAL A 839 -8.23 -7.34 -31.96
C VAL A 839 -7.17 -8.17 -31.21
N PRO A 840 -7.53 -9.11 -30.33
CA PRO A 840 -6.55 -10.04 -29.72
C PRO A 840 -5.66 -10.70 -30.78
N GLY A 841 -4.34 -10.73 -30.52
CA GLY A 841 -3.34 -11.21 -31.46
C GLY A 841 -1.93 -10.65 -31.18
N ASP A 842 -1.00 -10.93 -32.09
CA ASP A 842 0.39 -10.49 -31.99
C ASP A 842 0.62 -9.16 -32.69
N TYR A 843 1.46 -8.32 -32.08
CA TYR A 843 1.78 -6.98 -32.54
C TYR A 843 3.28 -6.71 -32.37
N ILE A 844 3.74 -5.64 -33.02
CA ILE A 844 5.13 -5.21 -32.99
C ILE A 844 5.17 -3.77 -32.47
N VAL A 845 6.09 -3.49 -31.55
CA VAL A 845 6.45 -2.13 -31.17
C VAL A 845 7.85 -1.81 -31.68
N LYS A 846 8.01 -0.61 -32.22
CA LYS A 846 9.32 -0.07 -32.57
C LYS A 846 9.58 1.23 -31.82
N LEU A 847 10.80 1.37 -31.32
CA LEU A 847 11.32 2.58 -30.74
C LEU A 847 12.39 3.12 -31.68
N LYS A 848 12.18 4.32 -32.22
CA LYS A 848 13.17 5.03 -33.02
C LYS A 848 13.68 6.23 -32.25
N VAL A 849 14.99 6.30 -32.04
CA VAL A 849 15.70 7.41 -31.40
C VAL A 849 16.66 7.97 -32.43
N ASN A 850 16.33 9.12 -33.02
CA ASN A 850 17.05 9.68 -34.16
C ASN A 850 17.17 8.65 -35.31
N GLU A 851 18.37 8.14 -35.62
CA GLU A 851 18.59 7.15 -36.68
C GLU A 851 18.51 5.68 -36.21
N LYS A 852 18.54 5.42 -34.90
CA LYS A 852 18.55 4.06 -34.35
C LYS A 852 17.13 3.56 -34.12
N GLU A 853 16.83 2.34 -34.59
CA GLU A 853 15.54 1.67 -34.40
C GLU A 853 15.71 0.36 -33.62
N LEU A 854 14.88 0.18 -32.60
CA LEU A 854 14.76 -1.04 -31.80
C LEU A 854 13.35 -1.60 -32.00
N THR A 855 13.21 -2.93 -32.00
CA THR A 855 11.94 -3.62 -32.26
C THR A 855 11.71 -4.72 -31.24
N GLN A 856 10.47 -4.85 -30.77
CA GLN A 856 10.01 -5.95 -29.90
C GLN A 856 8.62 -6.45 -30.33
N ASP A 857 8.33 -7.71 -30.06
CA ASP A 857 7.01 -8.33 -30.21
C ASP A 857 6.24 -8.36 -28.87
N PHE A 858 4.91 -8.34 -28.94
CA PHE A 858 4.04 -8.54 -27.78
C PHE A 858 2.67 -9.10 -28.22
N THR A 859 1.96 -9.75 -27.29
CA THR A 859 0.63 -10.32 -27.53
C THR A 859 -0.44 -9.61 -26.73
N ILE A 860 -1.59 -9.36 -27.38
CA ILE A 860 -2.83 -8.93 -26.74
C ILE A 860 -3.77 -10.13 -26.62
N HIS A 861 -4.09 -10.54 -25.40
CA HIS A 861 -5.04 -11.61 -25.11
C HIS A 861 -6.47 -11.08 -25.02
N LYS A 862 -7.45 -11.93 -25.36
CA LYS A 862 -8.86 -11.67 -25.07
C LYS A 862 -9.04 -11.64 -23.54
N ASP A 863 -9.83 -10.69 -23.04
CA ASP A 863 -10.27 -10.68 -21.64
C ASP A 863 -11.03 -12.00 -21.32
N PRO A 864 -10.54 -12.84 -20.40
CA PRO A 864 -11.20 -14.10 -19.99
C PRO A 864 -12.60 -13.91 -19.42
N THR A 865 -12.93 -12.71 -18.91
CA THR A 865 -14.27 -12.39 -18.38
C THR A 865 -15.24 -11.91 -19.46
N SER A 866 -14.76 -11.73 -20.68
CA SER A 866 -15.54 -11.19 -21.78
C SER A 866 -16.38 -12.27 -22.47
N GLU A 867 -17.68 -11.99 -22.62
CA GLU A 867 -18.63 -12.86 -23.31
C GLU A 867 -18.46 -12.87 -24.84
N GLY A 868 -17.94 -11.78 -25.42
CA GLY A 868 -17.76 -11.65 -26.87
C GLY A 868 -16.71 -12.62 -27.42
N SER A 869 -16.98 -13.23 -28.57
CA SER A 869 -16.02 -14.07 -29.29
C SER A 869 -14.89 -13.24 -29.96
N ILE A 870 -13.86 -13.89 -30.49
CA ILE A 870 -12.84 -13.19 -31.28
C ILE A 870 -13.47 -12.66 -32.59
N GLU A 871 -14.43 -13.39 -33.14
CA GLU A 871 -15.22 -13.02 -34.32
C GLU A 871 -16.06 -11.76 -34.05
N ASP A 872 -16.69 -11.68 -32.88
CA ASP A 872 -17.40 -10.48 -32.42
C ASP A 872 -16.48 -9.26 -32.36
N ILE A 873 -15.30 -9.41 -31.76
CA ILE A 873 -14.32 -8.32 -31.66
C ILE A 873 -13.83 -7.88 -33.04
N LYS A 874 -13.67 -8.81 -34.00
CA LYS A 874 -13.32 -8.46 -35.39
C LYS A 874 -14.45 -7.71 -36.09
N ALA A 875 -15.70 -8.18 -35.96
CA ALA A 875 -16.85 -7.50 -36.53
C ALA A 875 -17.04 -6.09 -35.94
N GLN A 876 -16.84 -5.94 -34.63
CA GLN A 876 -16.81 -4.64 -33.97
C GLN A 876 -15.71 -3.74 -34.53
N PHE A 877 -14.49 -4.27 -34.71
CA PHE A 877 -13.36 -3.53 -35.24
C PHE A 877 -13.63 -2.99 -36.65
N GLU A 878 -14.16 -3.83 -37.52
CA GLU A 878 -14.55 -3.47 -38.89
C GLU A 878 -15.67 -2.42 -38.88
N PHE A 879 -16.71 -2.61 -38.06
CA PHE A 879 -17.83 -1.68 -37.94
C PHE A 879 -17.39 -0.27 -37.53
N VAL A 880 -16.55 -0.17 -36.49
CA VAL A 880 -16.06 1.12 -35.99
C VAL A 880 -15.16 1.81 -37.01
N ASN A 881 -14.29 1.08 -37.68
CA ASN A 881 -13.38 1.66 -38.67
C ASN A 881 -14.11 2.12 -39.94
N GLU A 882 -15.14 1.40 -40.38
CA GLU A 882 -15.98 1.83 -41.50
C GLU A 882 -16.73 3.13 -41.17
N ILE A 883 -17.32 3.22 -39.98
CA ILE A 883 -17.95 4.47 -39.49
C ILE A 883 -16.95 5.62 -39.48
N ASN A 884 -15.77 5.40 -38.88
CA ASN A 884 -14.75 6.44 -38.78
C ASN A 884 -14.23 6.88 -40.15
N GLY A 885 -14.13 5.97 -41.12
CA GLY A 885 -13.77 6.32 -42.50
C GLY A 885 -14.76 7.32 -43.11
N VAL A 886 -16.06 7.01 -43.05
CA VAL A 886 -17.11 7.89 -43.59
C VAL A 886 -17.21 9.22 -42.84
N VAL A 887 -17.05 9.20 -41.52
CA VAL A 887 -17.02 10.42 -40.70
C VAL A 887 -15.79 11.27 -41.03
N ALA A 888 -14.62 10.67 -41.27
CA ALA A 888 -13.42 11.40 -41.66
C ALA A 888 -13.62 12.11 -43.00
N ASP A 889 -14.20 11.46 -44.00
CA ASP A 889 -14.53 12.06 -45.29
C ASP A 889 -15.50 13.24 -45.12
N ALA A 890 -16.55 13.05 -44.32
CA ALA A 890 -17.52 14.11 -44.01
C ALA A 890 -16.88 15.30 -43.28
N HIS A 891 -15.99 15.06 -42.32
CA HIS A 891 -15.32 16.14 -41.59
C HIS A 891 -14.29 16.86 -42.46
N ASN A 892 -13.59 16.16 -43.34
CA ASN A 892 -12.72 16.80 -44.34
C ASN A 892 -13.54 17.70 -45.29
N ALA A 893 -14.72 17.24 -45.72
CA ALA A 893 -15.64 18.05 -46.51
C ALA A 893 -16.12 19.29 -45.74
N ILE A 894 -16.55 19.15 -44.48
CA ILE A 894 -16.95 20.30 -43.63
C ILE A 894 -15.81 21.30 -43.45
N GLU A 895 -14.58 20.82 -43.19
CA GLU A 895 -13.41 21.68 -43.04
C GLU A 895 -13.14 22.48 -44.32
N ASN A 896 -13.31 21.87 -45.49
CA ASN A 896 -13.17 22.57 -46.76
C ASN A 896 -14.34 23.52 -47.05
N ILE A 897 -15.58 23.11 -46.77
CA ILE A 897 -16.77 23.97 -46.90
C ILE A 897 -16.60 25.24 -46.08
N ARG A 898 -16.10 25.15 -44.83
CA ARG A 898 -15.85 26.32 -43.99
C ARG A 898 -14.82 27.29 -44.60
N LYS A 899 -13.80 26.78 -45.30
CA LYS A 899 -12.83 27.61 -46.03
C LYS A 899 -13.49 28.29 -47.22
N ILE A 900 -14.20 27.53 -48.05
CA ILE A 900 -14.92 28.05 -49.23
C ILE A 900 -15.95 29.11 -48.82
N LYS A 901 -16.73 28.88 -47.76
CA LYS A 901 -17.70 29.86 -47.24
C LYS A 901 -17.03 31.16 -46.83
N ASN A 902 -15.84 31.11 -46.22
CA ASN A 902 -15.09 32.32 -45.88
C ASN A 902 -14.61 33.05 -47.14
N ASP A 903 -14.10 32.33 -48.14
CA ASP A 903 -13.62 32.91 -49.39
C ASP A 903 -14.77 33.53 -50.22
N LEU A 904 -15.91 32.85 -50.31
CA LEU A 904 -17.11 33.37 -50.98
C LEU A 904 -17.68 34.59 -50.25
N ASN A 905 -17.77 34.57 -48.92
CA ASN A 905 -18.19 35.74 -48.15
C ASN A 905 -17.24 36.93 -48.35
N LYS A 906 -15.93 36.68 -48.37
CA LYS A 906 -14.94 37.70 -48.64
C LYS A 906 -15.11 38.28 -50.04
N PHE A 907 -15.25 37.43 -51.07
CA PHE A 907 -15.55 37.87 -52.43
C PHE A 907 -16.84 38.71 -52.49
N GLN A 908 -17.92 38.26 -51.86
CA GLN A 908 -19.18 38.99 -51.83
C GLN A 908 -19.05 40.37 -51.18
N SER A 909 -18.21 40.49 -50.14
CA SER A 909 -17.91 41.75 -49.47
C SER A 909 -17.02 42.66 -50.31
N ASP A 910 -15.92 42.12 -50.85
CA ASP A 910 -14.89 42.86 -51.60
C ASP A 910 -15.44 43.46 -52.90
N TYR A 911 -16.50 42.85 -53.47
CA TYR A 911 -17.10 43.27 -54.74
C TYR A 911 -18.56 43.71 -54.63
N ALA A 912 -19.08 43.96 -53.41
CA ALA A 912 -20.50 44.25 -53.16
C ALA A 912 -21.09 45.35 -54.06
N ASP A 913 -20.30 46.39 -54.38
CA ASP A 913 -20.71 47.54 -55.17
C ASP A 913 -20.26 47.47 -56.65
N ASN A 914 -19.63 46.36 -57.09
CA ASN A 914 -19.13 46.20 -58.45
C ASN A 914 -20.21 45.63 -59.38
N GLU A 915 -20.82 46.50 -60.21
CA GLU A 915 -21.87 46.12 -61.16
C GLU A 915 -21.43 45.03 -62.16
N SER A 916 -20.14 44.96 -62.53
CA SER A 916 -19.64 43.91 -63.44
C SER A 916 -19.56 42.52 -62.77
N ALA A 917 -19.47 42.47 -61.45
CA ALA A 917 -19.40 41.23 -60.66
C ALA A 917 -20.79 40.73 -60.20
N LYS A 918 -21.87 41.47 -60.45
CA LYS A 918 -23.22 41.20 -59.91
C LYS A 918 -23.75 39.79 -60.18
N ASN A 919 -23.50 39.26 -61.38
CA ASN A 919 -23.86 37.89 -61.74
C ASN A 919 -23.04 36.85 -60.96
N LEU A 920 -21.73 37.07 -60.81
CA LEU A 920 -20.89 36.19 -59.98
C LEU A 920 -21.23 36.28 -58.50
N ILE A 921 -21.62 37.44 -57.98
CA ILE A 921 -22.08 37.58 -56.60
C ILE A 921 -23.32 36.70 -56.38
N ASN A 922 -24.27 36.69 -57.30
CA ASN A 922 -25.44 35.81 -57.22
C ASN A 922 -25.06 34.33 -57.31
N GLU A 923 -24.15 33.96 -58.23
CA GLU A 923 -23.63 32.59 -58.34
C GLU A 923 -22.91 32.15 -57.06
N SER A 924 -22.08 33.02 -56.46
CA SER A 924 -21.40 32.76 -55.18
C SER A 924 -22.38 32.53 -54.03
N LYS A 925 -23.53 33.24 -54.01
CA LYS A 925 -24.57 33.04 -53.00
C LYS A 925 -25.27 31.70 -53.16
N LEU A 926 -25.55 31.28 -54.41
CA LEU A 926 -26.13 29.97 -54.69
C LEU A 926 -25.19 28.82 -54.29
N ILE A 927 -23.90 28.97 -54.58
CA ILE A 927 -22.87 28.01 -54.14
C ILE A 927 -22.82 27.99 -52.60
N PHE A 928 -22.79 29.17 -51.95
CA PHE A 928 -22.77 29.30 -50.49
C PHE A 928 -23.97 28.59 -49.83
N GLU A 929 -25.19 28.86 -50.31
CA GLU A 929 -26.42 28.24 -49.80
C GLU A 929 -26.37 26.71 -49.96
N SER A 930 -25.89 26.23 -51.11
CA SER A 930 -25.80 24.80 -51.40
C SER A 930 -24.82 24.08 -50.46
N ILE A 931 -23.63 24.65 -50.24
CA ILE A 931 -22.64 24.07 -49.31
C ILE A 931 -23.03 24.26 -47.84
N ASP A 932 -23.78 25.32 -47.48
CA ASP A 932 -24.31 25.51 -46.13
C ASP A 932 -25.37 24.46 -45.78
N ILE A 933 -26.25 24.10 -46.72
CA ILE A 933 -27.20 22.99 -46.54
C ILE A 933 -26.46 21.67 -46.31
N ILE A 934 -25.41 21.41 -47.10
CA ILE A 934 -24.59 20.20 -46.96
C ILE A 934 -23.91 20.17 -45.58
N GLU A 935 -23.25 21.26 -45.16
CA GLU A 935 -22.62 21.36 -43.84
C GLU A 935 -23.64 21.09 -42.73
N ASN A 936 -24.83 21.70 -42.81
CA ASN A 936 -25.90 21.55 -41.81
C ASN A 936 -26.50 20.14 -41.75
N GLU A 937 -26.52 19.39 -42.85
CA GLU A 937 -26.96 18.00 -42.85
C GLU A 937 -25.89 17.05 -42.30
N LEU A 938 -24.61 17.34 -42.56
CA LEU A 938 -23.50 16.57 -42.00
C LEU A 938 -23.30 16.87 -40.50
N TYR A 939 -23.41 18.14 -40.08
CA TYR A 939 -23.21 18.62 -38.71
C TYR A 939 -24.14 19.79 -38.35
N GLN A 940 -24.69 19.79 -37.13
CA GLN A 940 -25.58 20.86 -36.65
C GLN A 940 -24.80 22.14 -36.30
N THR A 941 -24.75 23.10 -37.23
CA THR A 941 -23.94 24.33 -37.05
C THR A 941 -24.47 25.29 -35.98
N LYS A 942 -25.74 25.16 -35.57
CA LYS A 942 -26.35 25.99 -34.50
C LYS A 942 -25.87 25.63 -33.10
N ASN A 943 -25.25 24.47 -32.91
CA ASN A 943 -24.77 24.06 -31.60
C ASN A 943 -23.50 24.82 -31.21
N GLN A 944 -23.58 25.57 -30.12
CA GLN A 944 -22.49 26.37 -29.55
C GLN A 944 -22.19 26.00 -28.08
N SER A 945 -23.09 25.28 -27.42
CA SER A 945 -22.99 24.79 -26.04
C SER A 945 -23.37 23.31 -25.94
N ASN A 946 -22.77 22.57 -25.01
CA ASN A 946 -22.93 21.12 -24.85
C ASN A 946 -24.38 20.63 -24.65
N GLN A 947 -25.31 21.51 -24.27
CA GLN A 947 -26.74 21.20 -24.10
C GLN A 947 -27.62 21.67 -25.29
N ASP A 948 -27.06 22.42 -26.24
CA ASP A 948 -27.78 22.85 -27.46
C ASP A 948 -28.32 21.70 -28.32
N PRO A 949 -27.71 20.49 -28.35
CA PRO A 949 -28.29 19.35 -29.04
C PRO A 949 -29.73 19.00 -28.62
N LEU A 950 -30.20 19.46 -27.46
CA LEU A 950 -31.59 19.34 -27.02
C LEU A 950 -32.55 20.31 -27.76
N ASN A 951 -32.05 21.49 -28.15
CA ASN A 951 -32.80 22.52 -28.89
C ASN A 951 -32.64 22.37 -30.41
N TYR A 952 -31.44 21.98 -30.86
CA TYR A 952 -31.11 21.76 -32.26
C TYR A 952 -30.60 20.33 -32.42
N GLY A 953 -31.49 19.45 -32.89
CA GLY A 953 -31.21 18.02 -32.99
C GLY A 953 -29.91 17.69 -33.74
N VAL A 954 -29.27 16.61 -33.29
CA VAL A 954 -28.03 16.08 -33.86
C VAL A 954 -28.19 15.64 -35.31
N LYS A 955 -27.07 15.62 -36.04
CA LYS A 955 -27.00 15.37 -37.48
C LYS A 955 -26.16 14.14 -37.82
N LEU A 956 -25.96 13.85 -39.11
CA LEU A 956 -25.49 12.55 -39.59
C LEU A 956 -24.17 12.08 -38.95
N THR A 957 -23.15 12.95 -38.90
CA THR A 957 -21.85 12.59 -38.31
C THR A 957 -21.93 12.34 -36.80
N ASN A 958 -22.76 13.08 -36.07
CA ASN A 958 -23.01 12.82 -34.65
C ASN A 958 -23.75 11.48 -34.46
N ASN A 959 -24.73 11.15 -35.30
CA ASN A 959 -25.46 9.88 -35.20
C ASN A 959 -24.53 8.69 -35.48
N LEU A 960 -23.66 8.79 -36.49
CA LEU A 960 -22.62 7.81 -36.75
C LEU A 960 -21.64 7.68 -35.57
N GLY A 961 -21.18 8.80 -35.00
CA GLY A 961 -20.36 8.77 -33.79
C GLY A 961 -21.10 8.21 -32.56
N ASN A 962 -22.42 8.35 -32.47
CA ASN A 962 -23.22 7.75 -31.41
C ASN A 962 -23.25 6.23 -31.54
N LEU A 963 -23.43 5.69 -32.76
CA LEU A 963 -23.29 4.25 -33.01
C LEU A 963 -21.90 3.74 -32.62
N ASN A 964 -20.83 4.47 -32.95
CA ASN A 964 -19.48 4.11 -32.52
C ASN A 964 -19.35 4.06 -30.98
N SER A 965 -20.01 4.97 -30.27
CA SER A 965 -19.96 5.03 -28.81
C SER A 965 -20.53 3.78 -28.10
N ALA A 966 -21.38 3.00 -28.78
CA ALA A 966 -21.95 1.76 -28.24
C ALA A 966 -20.87 0.71 -27.91
N PHE A 967 -19.73 0.76 -28.60
CA PHE A 967 -18.64 -0.20 -28.45
C PHE A 967 -17.56 0.23 -27.43
N ARG A 968 -17.85 1.23 -26.60
CA ARG A 968 -16.94 1.69 -25.52
C ARG A 968 -16.84 0.70 -24.36
N GLY A 969 -17.83 -0.17 -24.21
CA GLY A 969 -18.04 -0.97 -23.01
C GLY A 969 -18.31 -2.44 -23.26
N GLY A 970 -17.96 -3.01 -24.42
CA GLY A 970 -18.28 -4.40 -24.79
C GLY A 970 -17.30 -4.98 -25.82
N ASP A 971 -17.18 -6.30 -25.87
CA ASP A 971 -16.45 -7.02 -26.95
C ASP A 971 -17.42 -7.77 -27.88
N PHE A 972 -18.71 -7.45 -27.81
CA PHE A 972 -19.70 -7.97 -28.76
C PHE A 972 -19.55 -7.31 -30.13
N GLY A 973 -19.94 -8.04 -31.17
CA GLY A 973 -20.12 -7.50 -32.51
C GLY A 973 -21.32 -6.54 -32.56
N PRO A 974 -21.45 -5.77 -33.65
CA PRO A 974 -22.63 -4.94 -33.86
C PRO A 974 -23.90 -5.81 -33.97
N THR A 975 -25.01 -5.32 -33.44
CA THR A 975 -26.31 -5.97 -33.63
C THR A 975 -26.79 -5.80 -35.07
N ASP A 976 -27.75 -6.63 -35.50
CA ASP A 976 -28.38 -6.48 -36.82
C ASP A 976 -28.97 -5.08 -37.03
N GLN A 977 -29.54 -4.49 -35.97
CA GLN A 977 -30.04 -3.11 -36.00
C GLN A 977 -28.92 -2.08 -36.14
N ASP A 978 -27.78 -2.25 -35.46
CA ASP A 978 -26.63 -1.36 -35.61
C ASP A 978 -26.14 -1.36 -37.07
N ILE A 979 -26.06 -2.53 -37.70
CA ILE A 979 -25.66 -2.68 -39.11
C ILE A 979 -26.68 -1.98 -40.02
N MET A 980 -27.97 -2.20 -39.81
CA MET A 980 -29.03 -1.57 -40.60
C MET A 980 -28.97 -0.03 -40.51
N VAL A 981 -28.88 0.51 -39.29
CA VAL A 981 -28.82 1.97 -39.05
C VAL A 981 -27.52 2.56 -39.58
N LYS A 982 -26.37 1.89 -39.39
CA LYS A 982 -25.08 2.30 -39.99
C LYS A 982 -25.22 2.44 -41.50
N ASN A 983 -25.74 1.41 -42.17
CA ASN A 983 -25.88 1.41 -43.63
C ASN A 983 -26.81 2.54 -44.11
N GLU A 984 -27.90 2.80 -43.38
CA GLU A 984 -28.80 3.92 -43.68
C GLU A 984 -28.12 5.28 -43.53
N LEU A 985 -27.39 5.49 -42.43
CA LEU A 985 -26.69 6.75 -42.15
C LEU A 985 -25.53 6.98 -43.11
N ILE A 986 -24.72 5.96 -43.41
CA ILE A 986 -23.64 6.04 -44.39
C ILE A 986 -24.20 6.43 -45.76
N LYS A 987 -25.30 5.81 -46.20
CA LYS A 987 -25.96 6.19 -47.46
C LYS A 987 -26.37 7.67 -47.48
N LYS A 988 -26.92 8.19 -46.37
CA LYS A 988 -27.29 9.60 -46.25
C LYS A 988 -26.07 10.53 -46.27
N VAL A 989 -24.95 10.15 -45.64
CA VAL A 989 -23.70 10.92 -45.70
C VAL A 989 -23.14 10.93 -47.13
N ASN A 990 -23.10 9.78 -47.79
CA ASN A 990 -22.58 9.67 -49.15
C ASN A 990 -23.37 10.52 -50.16
N ILE A 991 -24.70 10.63 -50.02
CA ILE A 991 -25.51 11.55 -50.84
C ILE A 991 -25.05 13.01 -50.67
N GLN A 992 -24.69 13.42 -49.45
CA GLN A 992 -24.19 14.79 -49.22
C GLN A 992 -22.76 14.98 -49.74
N LEU A 993 -21.92 13.95 -49.60
CA LEU A 993 -20.56 13.95 -50.16
C LEU A 993 -20.56 14.00 -51.70
N GLU A 994 -21.47 13.28 -52.36
CA GLU A 994 -21.64 13.34 -53.82
C GLU A 994 -22.05 14.74 -54.29
N LYS A 995 -23.00 15.38 -53.61
CA LYS A 995 -23.38 16.77 -53.89
C LYS A 995 -22.22 17.73 -53.69
N TYR A 996 -21.50 17.58 -52.59
CA TYR A 996 -20.31 18.37 -52.32
C TYR A 996 -19.25 18.18 -53.42
N ASN A 997 -18.96 16.94 -53.82
CA ASN A 997 -17.98 16.65 -54.85
C ASN A 997 -18.36 17.25 -56.20
N SER A 998 -19.63 17.22 -56.60
CA SER A 998 -20.11 17.88 -57.83
C SER A 998 -19.88 19.39 -57.79
N ILE A 999 -20.20 20.07 -56.68
CA ILE A 999 -19.92 21.51 -56.49
C ILE A 999 -18.40 21.78 -56.60
N ILE A 1000 -17.55 20.94 -56.00
CA ILE A 1000 -16.09 21.11 -56.06
C ILE A 1000 -15.53 20.86 -57.46
N SER A 1001 -16.06 19.89 -58.22
CA SER A 1001 -15.53 19.53 -59.54
C SER A 1001 -16.11 20.34 -60.69
N GLU A 1002 -17.28 20.95 -60.52
CA GLU A 1002 -18.02 21.63 -61.60
C GLU A 1002 -18.20 23.12 -61.27
N ASP A 1003 -18.97 23.43 -60.22
CA ASP A 1003 -19.38 24.80 -59.90
C ASP A 1003 -18.20 25.70 -59.49
N ILE A 1004 -17.29 25.22 -58.63
CA ILE A 1004 -16.13 26.01 -58.17
C ILE A 1004 -15.16 26.31 -59.33
N PRO A 1005 -14.78 25.34 -60.19
CA PRO A 1005 -13.99 25.63 -61.39
C PRO A 1005 -14.68 26.59 -62.37
N GLU A 1006 -15.99 26.43 -62.59
CA GLU A 1006 -16.76 27.33 -63.46
C GLU A 1006 -16.77 28.76 -62.90
N PHE A 1007 -17.08 28.91 -61.61
CA PHE A 1007 -17.03 30.18 -60.89
C PHE A 1007 -15.66 30.84 -61.00
N ASN A 1008 -14.57 30.09 -60.76
CA ASN A 1008 -13.21 30.60 -60.86
C ASN A 1008 -12.83 31.02 -62.29
N SER A 1009 -13.30 30.29 -63.31
CA SER A 1009 -13.08 30.62 -64.72
C SER A 1009 -13.80 31.93 -65.09
N LYS A 1010 -15.07 32.08 -64.69
CA LYS A 1010 -15.84 33.31 -64.89
C LYS A 1010 -15.23 34.50 -64.15
N PHE A 1011 -14.78 34.29 -62.91
CA PHE A 1011 -14.11 35.31 -62.11
C PHE A 1011 -12.84 35.81 -62.82
N LYS A 1012 -12.01 34.89 -63.32
CA LYS A 1012 -10.80 35.21 -64.07
C LYS A 1012 -11.10 35.99 -65.37
N ASN A 1013 -12.20 35.67 -66.06
CA ASN A 1013 -12.60 36.34 -67.30
C ASN A 1013 -13.12 37.77 -67.10
N LEU A 1014 -13.51 38.13 -65.87
CA LEU A 1014 -13.89 39.50 -65.54
C LEU A 1014 -12.69 40.42 -65.26
N GLU A 1015 -11.46 39.89 -65.28
CA GLU A 1015 -10.22 40.64 -64.97
C GLU A 1015 -10.30 41.45 -63.66
N LEU A 1016 -11.04 40.93 -62.67
CA LEU A 1016 -11.21 41.58 -61.37
C LEU A 1016 -9.93 41.43 -60.53
N ASP A 1017 -9.58 42.47 -59.77
CA ASP A 1017 -8.36 42.50 -58.96
C ASP A 1017 -8.45 41.50 -57.80
N TYR A 1018 -7.74 40.37 -57.90
CA TYR A 1018 -7.69 39.32 -56.85
C TYR A 1018 -7.22 39.82 -55.47
N LEU A 1019 -6.61 41.02 -55.41
CA LEU A 1019 -6.13 41.68 -54.20
C LEU A 1019 -6.69 43.10 -54.11
N ASN A 1020 -7.73 43.31 -53.30
CA ASN A 1020 -8.02 44.64 -52.75
C ASN A 1020 -6.95 44.97 -51.70
N VAL A 1021 -5.87 45.64 -52.11
CA VAL A 1021 -4.97 46.33 -51.18
C VAL A 1021 -5.53 47.74 -50.99
N PHE A 1022 -6.31 47.95 -49.93
CA PHE A 1022 -6.54 49.29 -49.41
C PHE A 1022 -5.50 49.57 -48.32
N MET A 1023 -4.83 50.74 -48.43
CA MET A 1023 -3.78 51.25 -47.54
C MET A 1023 -4.07 51.13 -46.05
#